data_AF-A0A960RMR9-F1
#
_entry.id   AF-A0A960RMR9-F1
#
_cell.length_a   1.000
_cell.length_b   1.000
_cell.length_c   1.000
_cell.angle_alpha   90.00
_cell.angle_beta   90.00
_cell.angle_gamma   90.00
#
_symmetry.space_group_name_H-M   'P 1'
#
loop_
_entity.id
_entity.type
_entity.pdbx_description
1 polymer ?
#
loop_
_entity_poly.entity_id
_entity_poly.type
_entity_poly.pdbx_seq_one_letter_code
_entity_poly.pdbx_strand_id
1 'polypeptide(L)'
;MGKGKSQSPLLGEYPFESKKFEGLDKVFESFQTKEFQERNAHDKGDFISRALVELIQKAPDPAFLLEAVIDFTSRVEEGKYLEHYTLSLFELWLNQFSEISPEENYKIRGKIVGKWIPRDAYQTYFPIGMGKSYPGTHFVTAHNSPDLDTTVASFWGWVDAFAARVSEGLHIWNVPGGPPDTQVEIGLLFEDLFGPQVFHSLAKTRLSLTLSSMDFLTQKGMVRKHANDLALSFDHERQRSAVVFVDDHGYYLGDWRTIDVEGVRQVVMSLNNCLMWFESNLHIQFISCFTKKKLTIDHVSEVIHHLLKMRISECAPAKELPPKLLQFVNDYLIKVLGVEKGNEASFEEFASSMEKINIVNFSEIISWLNSLLKSELFDTSGVLIENRPLIFNQLEILVKLLSEAFENIRKYVDTLNVAFQIKTEVFGFKPQYLSHRTDIEEIRSKMGDYSYLTVNQTDVDGKMVPIGVIHSHELQKDVLGTVTLRDFCNREEMKIPSYLQVISVIDHHKSSLITDSPPKAMISDAQSSNAIVAELAFSINDQYGLGGMTEEEVDSQLKEVAKDLSSVQSIRIYQRLLQKKKIFHTDGHHYVDPKREMVEYLHFIYAILDDTDLLTKVSRVDVNCVASLLNRLKSLMMKKEVEIVHLDDIREDDDFTKKAAKRLLQNEDFYSLYSKVYEHKEQGVDENLEKAAKGEKANIFTDTKILNYCNRVGQTKIFACNYPNFQKASLQLQKQWYEKALNVYANNREIMLHLHTISTIASAEGLYKGGKISYDHQDEMWIWIPHTELAVEKLKLFLSGFKDSPAAKRLDFELELIGSNGKELSQIFRESFISIKHQISKTPEDLPIAILRYNAGGLNSRKAMIAPYLPRLDQ
;
A
#
# COMPACT_ATOMS: atom_id res chain seq x y z
N MET A 1 -9.19 -18.89 -58.66
CA MET A 1 -8.44 -18.44 -57.48
C MET A 1 -9.43 -17.80 -56.51
N GLY A 2 -9.93 -18.57 -55.55
CA GLY A 2 -10.85 -18.05 -54.54
C GLY A 2 -10.09 -17.12 -53.61
N LYS A 3 -10.56 -15.88 -53.46
CA LYS A 3 -10.14 -15.02 -52.36
C LYS A 3 -10.47 -15.76 -51.07
N GLY A 4 -9.45 -16.27 -50.37
CA GLY A 4 -9.62 -16.84 -49.04
C GLY A 4 -10.35 -15.84 -48.18
N LYS A 5 -11.48 -16.24 -47.58
CA LYS A 5 -12.09 -15.47 -46.49
C LYS A 5 -10.98 -15.30 -45.44
N SER A 6 -10.55 -14.07 -45.16
CA SER A 6 -9.66 -13.85 -44.02
C SER A 6 -10.41 -14.36 -42.79
N GLN A 7 -9.88 -15.39 -42.14
CA GLN A 7 -10.45 -15.86 -40.87
C GLN A 7 -10.46 -14.67 -39.90
N SER A 8 -11.56 -14.49 -39.17
CA SER A 8 -11.61 -13.47 -38.12
C SER A 8 -10.53 -13.79 -37.07
N PRO A 9 -9.83 -12.78 -36.53
CA PRO A 9 -8.83 -13.02 -35.49
C PRO A 9 -9.47 -13.77 -34.31
N LEU A 10 -8.73 -14.71 -33.73
CA LEU A 10 -9.17 -15.45 -32.55
C LEU A 10 -8.86 -14.66 -31.28
N LEU A 11 -9.61 -14.86 -30.20
CA LEU A 11 -9.42 -14.13 -28.93
C LEU A 11 -7.99 -14.24 -28.38
N GLY A 12 -7.37 -15.41 -28.51
CA GLY A 12 -5.99 -15.65 -28.12
C GLY A 12 -5.00 -14.82 -28.93
N GLU A 13 -5.34 -14.35 -30.12
CA GLU A 13 -4.46 -13.57 -30.99
C GLU A 13 -4.51 -12.06 -30.69
N TYR A 14 -5.29 -11.64 -29.69
CA TYR A 14 -5.40 -10.22 -29.34
C TYR A 14 -4.02 -9.62 -28.99
N PRO A 15 -3.55 -8.60 -29.72
CA PRO A 15 -2.26 -7.98 -29.45
C PRO A 15 -2.38 -7.04 -28.25
N PHE A 16 -1.54 -7.26 -27.24
CA PHE A 16 -1.34 -6.27 -26.18
C PHE A 16 -0.25 -5.30 -26.63
N GLU A 17 -0.68 -4.15 -27.14
CA GLU A 17 0.23 -3.04 -27.42
C GLU A 17 0.59 -2.34 -26.11
N SER A 18 1.89 -2.34 -25.79
CA SER A 18 2.40 -1.62 -24.63
C SER A 18 2.20 -0.13 -24.82
N LYS A 19 1.44 0.50 -23.91
CA LYS A 19 1.18 1.94 -23.98
C LYS A 19 2.10 2.66 -23.01
N LYS A 20 3.01 3.47 -23.56
CA LYS A 20 3.91 4.34 -22.80
C LYS A 20 3.52 5.79 -23.02
N PHE A 21 3.90 6.67 -22.09
CA PHE A 21 3.74 8.11 -22.31
C PHE A 21 4.64 8.57 -23.46
N GLU A 22 4.12 9.46 -24.31
CA GLU A 22 4.91 10.08 -25.36
C GLU A 22 5.85 11.14 -24.76
N GLY A 23 7.07 11.25 -25.30
CA GLY A 23 8.02 12.28 -24.88
C GLY A 23 8.66 12.08 -23.51
N LEU A 24 8.60 10.87 -22.94
CA LEU A 24 9.22 10.53 -21.65
C LEU A 24 10.70 10.92 -21.57
N ASP A 25 11.46 10.71 -22.64
CA ASP A 25 12.90 11.00 -22.63
C ASP A 25 13.18 12.49 -22.30
N LYS A 26 12.39 13.43 -22.84
CA LYS A 26 12.49 14.85 -22.51
C LYS A 26 12.14 15.15 -21.06
N VAL A 27 11.17 14.43 -20.49
CA VAL A 27 10.80 14.56 -19.08
C VAL A 27 11.95 14.08 -18.20
N PHE A 28 12.54 12.92 -18.50
CA PHE A 28 13.67 12.40 -17.73
C PHE A 28 14.96 13.21 -17.90
N GLU A 29 15.20 13.81 -19.07
CA GLU A 29 16.29 14.78 -19.28
C GLU A 29 16.18 15.96 -18.29
N SER A 30 14.95 16.42 -17.98
CA SER A 30 14.74 17.49 -17.00
C SER A 30 15.16 17.08 -15.57
N PHE A 31 15.05 15.79 -15.23
CA PHE A 31 15.49 15.25 -13.94
C PHE A 31 17.02 15.08 -13.85
N GLN A 32 17.75 15.21 -14.96
CA GLN A 32 19.22 15.17 -14.98
C GLN A 32 19.86 16.55 -14.83
N THR A 33 19.05 17.61 -14.81
CA THR A 33 19.55 18.97 -14.62
C THR A 33 20.18 19.15 -13.24
N LYS A 34 21.23 19.97 -13.17
CA LYS A 34 21.90 20.30 -11.91
C LYS A 34 20.91 20.88 -10.89
N GLU A 35 20.01 21.73 -11.35
CA GLU A 35 18.96 22.34 -10.52
C GLU A 35 18.07 21.27 -9.86
N PHE A 36 17.64 20.24 -10.60
CA PHE A 36 16.85 19.15 -10.02
C PHE A 36 17.68 18.32 -9.03
N GLN A 37 18.93 18.01 -9.36
CA GLN A 37 19.78 17.15 -8.53
C GLN A 37 20.08 17.78 -7.16
N GLU A 38 20.17 19.11 -7.08
CA GLU A 38 20.39 19.87 -5.85
C GLU A 38 19.13 20.00 -4.96
N ARG A 39 17.94 19.61 -5.44
CA ARG A 39 16.70 19.60 -4.63
C ARG A 39 16.72 18.50 -3.57
N ASN A 40 16.08 18.78 -2.43
CA ASN A 40 15.81 17.77 -1.40
C ASN A 40 14.78 16.72 -1.90
N ALA A 41 14.63 15.62 -1.17
CA ALA A 41 13.73 14.53 -1.56
C ALA A 41 12.26 14.95 -1.74
N HIS A 42 11.76 15.89 -0.92
CA HIS A 42 10.39 16.38 -1.00
C HIS A 42 10.14 17.17 -2.29
N ASP A 43 11.03 18.10 -2.62
CA ASP A 43 10.89 18.95 -3.82
C ASP A 43 11.12 18.15 -5.11
N LYS A 44 11.95 17.11 -5.06
CA LYS A 44 12.05 16.12 -6.15
C LYS A 44 10.74 15.36 -6.33
N GLY A 45 10.14 14.91 -5.23
CA GLY A 45 8.85 14.23 -5.22
C GLY A 45 7.72 15.07 -5.81
N ASP A 46 7.64 16.35 -5.44
CA ASP A 46 6.67 17.30 -6.00
C ASP A 46 6.88 17.49 -7.51
N PHE A 47 8.12 17.73 -7.94
CA PHE A 47 8.44 17.94 -9.36
C PHE A 47 8.11 16.71 -10.23
N ILE A 48 8.52 15.52 -9.80
CA ILE A 48 8.23 14.25 -10.49
C ILE A 48 6.71 14.01 -10.56
N SER A 49 6.00 14.24 -9.46
CA SER A 49 4.55 13.99 -9.39
C SER A 49 3.76 14.96 -10.27
N ARG A 50 4.15 16.24 -10.34
CA ARG A 50 3.58 17.22 -11.28
C ARG A 50 3.79 16.81 -12.73
N ALA A 51 5.01 16.38 -13.08
CA ALA A 51 5.30 15.88 -14.43
C ALA A 51 4.40 14.69 -14.80
N LEU A 52 4.17 13.77 -13.86
CA LEU A 52 3.27 12.64 -14.07
C LEU A 52 1.80 13.09 -14.27
N VAL A 53 1.31 14.04 -13.47
CA VAL A 53 -0.05 14.61 -13.66
C VAL A 53 -0.20 15.24 -15.03
N GLU A 54 0.78 16.03 -15.48
CA GLU A 54 0.72 16.65 -16.80
C GLU A 54 0.63 15.61 -17.93
N LEU A 55 1.40 14.51 -17.82
CA LEU A 55 1.36 13.42 -18.79
C LEU A 55 -0.03 12.75 -18.82
N ILE A 56 -0.62 12.50 -17.65
CA ILE A 56 -1.96 11.91 -17.54
C ILE A 56 -3.03 12.86 -18.10
N GLN A 57 -2.94 14.16 -17.80
CA GLN A 57 -3.89 15.15 -18.27
C GLN A 57 -3.84 15.33 -19.80
N LYS A 58 -2.64 15.32 -20.39
CA LYS A 58 -2.42 15.43 -21.85
C LYS A 58 -2.95 14.23 -22.63
N ALA A 59 -3.07 13.05 -22.02
CA ALA A 59 -3.62 11.87 -22.69
C ALA A 59 -5.11 12.08 -23.07
N PRO A 60 -5.54 11.76 -24.31
CA PRO A 60 -6.92 11.95 -24.73
C PRO A 60 -7.86 10.93 -24.08
N ASP A 61 -9.08 11.36 -23.75
CA ASP A 61 -10.14 10.47 -23.28
C ASP A 61 -10.79 9.70 -24.46
N PRO A 62 -11.21 8.43 -24.29
CA PRO A 62 -10.99 7.58 -23.11
C PRO A 62 -9.53 7.14 -22.99
N ALA A 63 -9.04 6.99 -21.76
CA ALA A 63 -7.66 6.55 -21.50
C ALA A 63 -7.59 5.50 -20.40
N PHE A 64 -6.87 4.41 -20.65
CA PHE A 64 -6.32 3.49 -19.65
C PHE A 64 -4.80 3.63 -19.60
N LEU A 65 -4.26 4.18 -18.50
CA LEU A 65 -2.86 4.59 -18.37
C LEU A 65 -2.08 3.85 -17.27
N LEU A 66 -2.66 2.84 -16.61
CA LEU A 66 -2.02 2.14 -15.50
C LEU A 66 -0.63 1.59 -15.87
N GLU A 67 -0.51 0.96 -17.03
CA GLU A 67 0.76 0.48 -17.58
C GLU A 67 1.78 1.62 -17.77
N ALA A 68 1.36 2.74 -18.38
CA ALA A 68 2.22 3.90 -18.61
C ALA A 68 2.71 4.55 -17.30
N VAL A 69 1.86 4.56 -16.28
CA VAL A 69 2.20 5.04 -14.94
C VAL A 69 3.22 4.12 -14.26
N ILE A 70 3.06 2.80 -14.39
CA ILE A 70 4.01 1.83 -13.84
C ILE A 70 5.38 1.95 -14.55
N ASP A 71 5.41 2.08 -15.89
CA ASP A 71 6.64 2.33 -16.65
C ASP A 71 7.32 3.63 -16.17
N PHE A 72 6.53 4.70 -15.93
CA PHE A 72 7.06 5.95 -15.39
C PHE A 72 7.67 5.77 -13.99
N THR A 73 6.97 5.13 -13.05
CA THR A 73 7.47 4.91 -11.69
C THR A 73 8.71 4.01 -11.69
N SER A 74 8.73 2.96 -12.52
CA SER A 74 9.88 2.07 -12.71
C SER A 74 11.12 2.84 -13.15
N ARG A 75 10.99 3.70 -14.17
CA ARG A 75 12.13 4.50 -14.68
C ARG A 75 12.60 5.56 -13.69
N VAL A 76 11.71 6.11 -12.86
CA VAL A 76 12.10 7.03 -11.78
C VAL A 76 13.02 6.32 -10.78
N GLU A 77 12.68 5.09 -10.40
CA GLU A 77 13.45 4.27 -9.45
C GLU A 77 14.76 3.75 -10.09
N GLU A 78 14.71 3.21 -11.30
CA GLU A 78 15.89 2.73 -12.04
C GLU A 78 16.91 3.85 -12.29
N GLY A 79 16.43 5.05 -12.63
CA GLY A 79 17.25 6.25 -12.78
C GLY A 79 17.73 6.85 -11.46
N LYS A 80 17.28 6.31 -10.31
CA LYS A 80 17.57 6.81 -8.95
C LYS A 80 17.27 8.30 -8.77
N TYR A 81 16.26 8.81 -9.47
CA TYR A 81 15.85 10.22 -9.34
C TYR A 81 15.14 10.47 -8.02
N LEU A 82 14.40 9.47 -7.52
CA LEU A 82 13.79 9.45 -6.20
C LEU A 82 13.66 8.00 -5.73
N GLU A 83 14.27 7.69 -4.59
CA GLU A 83 14.24 6.33 -4.04
C GLU A 83 12.83 5.93 -3.61
N HIS A 84 12.42 4.70 -3.95
CA HIS A 84 11.13 4.10 -3.58
C HIS A 84 9.88 4.86 -4.05
N TYR A 85 9.96 5.58 -5.17
CA TYR A 85 8.80 6.24 -5.77
C TYR A 85 7.78 5.22 -6.30
N THR A 86 6.64 5.08 -5.62
CA THR A 86 5.58 4.11 -5.92
C THR A 86 4.25 4.80 -6.20
N LEU A 87 3.26 4.07 -6.72
CA LEU A 87 1.93 4.64 -6.95
C LEU A 87 1.28 5.13 -5.65
N SER A 88 1.52 4.49 -4.50
CA SER A 88 1.03 4.97 -3.20
C SER A 88 1.61 6.32 -2.80
N LEU A 89 2.88 6.62 -3.16
CA LEU A 89 3.47 7.93 -2.91
C LEU A 89 2.91 8.99 -3.85
N PHE A 90 2.69 8.64 -5.11
CA PHE A 90 1.98 9.52 -6.04
C PHE A 90 0.55 9.80 -5.56
N GLU A 91 -0.15 8.78 -5.06
CA GLU A 91 -1.50 8.93 -4.49
C GLU A 91 -1.50 9.84 -3.27
N LEU A 92 -0.55 9.67 -2.35
CA LEU A 92 -0.38 10.57 -1.21
C LEU A 92 -0.19 12.00 -1.69
N TRP A 93 0.66 12.21 -2.71
CA TRP A 93 0.90 13.52 -3.27
C TRP A 93 -0.34 14.12 -3.92
N LEU A 94 -1.12 13.34 -4.67
CA LEU A 94 -2.42 13.76 -5.18
C LEU A 94 -3.36 14.19 -4.05
N ASN A 95 -3.37 13.47 -2.93
CA ASN A 95 -4.28 13.73 -1.82
C ASN A 95 -3.85 14.90 -0.91
N GLN A 96 -2.54 15.12 -0.71
CA GLN A 96 -2.03 16.03 0.33
C GLN A 96 -1.24 17.24 -0.20
N PHE A 97 -0.63 17.15 -1.40
CA PHE A 97 0.37 18.12 -1.86
C PHE A 97 0.04 18.77 -3.22
N SER A 98 -0.79 18.14 -4.04
CA SER A 98 -1.00 18.55 -5.44
C SER A 98 -1.79 19.85 -5.65
N GLU A 99 -2.52 20.30 -4.62
CA GLU A 99 -3.46 21.44 -4.68
C GLU A 99 -4.60 21.30 -5.71
N ILE A 100 -4.73 20.16 -6.39
CA ILE A 100 -5.80 19.93 -7.37
C ILE A 100 -7.15 19.71 -6.69
N SER A 101 -8.23 20.03 -7.42
CA SER A 101 -9.58 19.85 -6.90
C SER A 101 -9.95 18.35 -6.71
N PRO A 102 -10.89 18.01 -5.81
CA PRO A 102 -11.35 16.62 -5.65
C PRO A 102 -11.88 15.99 -6.95
N GLU A 103 -12.56 16.77 -7.79
CA GLU A 103 -13.08 16.34 -9.10
C GLU A 103 -11.96 16.00 -10.08
N GLU A 104 -10.92 16.84 -10.11
CA GLU A 104 -9.77 16.62 -10.98
C GLU A 104 -8.90 15.44 -10.52
N ASN A 105 -8.72 15.28 -9.21
CA ASN A 105 -8.11 14.09 -8.61
C ASN A 105 -8.88 12.82 -9.01
N TYR A 106 -10.22 12.85 -8.90
CA TYR A 106 -11.08 11.76 -9.34
C TYR A 106 -10.91 11.47 -10.84
N LYS A 107 -10.84 12.50 -11.70
CA LYS A 107 -10.63 12.33 -13.16
C LYS A 107 -9.26 11.75 -13.49
N ILE A 108 -8.20 12.19 -12.82
CA ILE A 108 -6.85 11.63 -12.96
C ILE A 108 -6.86 10.14 -12.65
N ARG A 109 -7.48 9.74 -11.52
CA ARG A 109 -7.63 8.32 -11.15
C ARG A 109 -8.40 7.54 -12.22
N GLY A 110 -9.50 8.10 -12.72
CA GLY A 110 -10.30 7.53 -13.80
C GLY A 110 -9.50 7.26 -15.09
N LYS A 111 -8.61 8.18 -15.49
CA LYS A 111 -7.70 8.01 -16.63
C LYS A 111 -6.61 6.97 -16.38
N ILE A 112 -6.09 6.88 -15.15
CA ILE A 112 -5.10 5.85 -14.80
C ILE A 112 -5.74 4.47 -14.96
N VAL A 113 -6.92 4.27 -14.39
CA VAL A 113 -7.58 2.96 -14.36
C VAL A 113 -8.49 2.67 -15.56
N GLY A 114 -8.67 3.60 -16.50
CA GLY A 114 -9.53 3.36 -17.67
C GLY A 114 -11.02 3.36 -17.40
N LYS A 115 -11.48 3.94 -16.29
CA LYS A 115 -12.90 3.92 -15.89
C LYS A 115 -13.28 5.25 -15.23
N TRP A 116 -13.88 6.14 -16.01
CA TRP A 116 -14.40 7.43 -15.57
C TRP A 116 -15.92 7.40 -15.59
N ILE A 117 -16.55 7.08 -14.47
CA ILE A 117 -18.01 6.93 -14.31
C ILE A 117 -18.51 7.79 -13.14
N PRO A 118 -19.82 8.00 -12.95
CA PRO A 118 -20.29 8.65 -11.72
C PRO A 118 -19.82 7.88 -10.50
N ARG A 119 -19.29 8.55 -9.47
CA ARG A 119 -18.73 7.89 -8.28
C ARG A 119 -19.75 6.94 -7.62
N ASP A 120 -21.02 7.34 -7.58
CA ASP A 120 -22.11 6.54 -7.02
C ASP A 120 -22.36 5.22 -7.77
N ALA A 121 -21.93 5.09 -9.03
CA ALA A 121 -22.04 3.83 -9.78
C ALA A 121 -21.16 2.72 -9.18
N TYR A 122 -20.08 3.08 -8.49
CA TYR A 122 -19.26 2.13 -7.72
C TYR A 122 -19.99 1.55 -6.49
N GLN A 123 -21.23 1.99 -6.19
CA GLN A 123 -22.10 1.37 -5.17
C GLN A 123 -22.31 -0.14 -5.41
N THR A 124 -22.14 -0.59 -6.65
CA THR A 124 -22.14 -2.01 -7.03
C THR A 124 -21.05 -2.80 -6.30
N TYR A 125 -19.90 -2.20 -6.00
CA TYR A 125 -18.77 -2.84 -5.33
C TYR A 125 -18.61 -2.42 -3.87
N PHE A 126 -18.83 -1.13 -3.56
CA PHE A 126 -18.55 -0.53 -2.25
C PHE A 126 -19.76 0.26 -1.75
N PRO A 127 -20.05 0.30 -0.44
CA PRO A 127 -21.16 1.08 0.08
C PRO A 127 -20.81 2.58 0.17
N ILE A 128 -20.70 3.27 -0.97
CA ILE A 128 -20.23 4.67 -1.12
C ILE A 128 -21.21 5.64 -1.82
N GLY A 129 -22.43 5.21 -2.12
CA GLY A 129 -23.46 6.02 -2.78
C GLY A 129 -23.91 7.21 -1.94
N MET A 130 -24.63 8.13 -2.56
CA MET A 130 -25.02 9.42 -1.97
C MET A 130 -23.80 10.25 -1.53
N GLY A 131 -22.69 10.15 -2.25
CA GLY A 131 -21.46 10.89 -1.96
C GLY A 131 -20.69 10.45 -0.70
N LYS A 132 -20.99 9.27 -0.14
CA LYS A 132 -20.32 8.77 1.07
C LYS A 132 -18.84 8.46 0.79
N SER A 133 -17.95 9.00 1.63
CA SER A 133 -16.52 8.69 1.66
C SER A 133 -16.12 8.13 3.03
N TYR A 134 -15.23 7.14 3.06
CA TYR A 134 -14.72 6.57 4.31
C TYR A 134 -13.48 7.33 4.80
N PRO A 135 -13.28 7.48 6.12
CA PRO A 135 -12.05 8.07 6.65
C PRO A 135 -10.86 7.10 6.52
N GLY A 136 -9.66 7.66 6.46
CA GLY A 136 -8.40 6.92 6.51
C GLY A 136 -8.10 6.08 5.26
N THR A 137 -7.12 5.17 5.40
CA THR A 137 -6.69 4.27 4.32
C THR A 137 -7.69 3.14 4.07
N HIS A 138 -7.89 2.80 2.79
CA HIS A 138 -8.67 1.66 2.33
C HIS A 138 -7.75 0.52 1.85
N PHE A 139 -7.87 -0.65 2.45
CA PHE A 139 -7.17 -1.85 2.01
C PHE A 139 -8.07 -2.71 1.14
N VAL A 140 -7.54 -3.21 0.02
CA VAL A 140 -8.11 -4.35 -0.70
C VAL A 140 -7.09 -5.46 -0.62
N THR A 141 -7.44 -6.57 0.03
CA THR A 141 -6.48 -7.63 0.33
C THR A 141 -6.85 -8.94 -0.35
N ALA A 142 -5.84 -9.60 -0.90
CA ALA A 142 -5.88 -11.02 -1.22
C ALA A 142 -5.87 -11.85 0.07
N HIS A 143 -6.17 -13.14 -0.07
CA HIS A 143 -6.07 -14.14 0.97
C HIS A 143 -4.60 -14.33 1.44
N ASN A 144 -4.38 -14.89 2.65
CA ASN A 144 -3.04 -15.06 3.26
C ASN A 144 -2.09 -15.97 2.48
N SER A 145 -2.65 -16.84 1.64
CA SER A 145 -1.90 -17.65 0.68
C SER A 145 -2.46 -17.34 -0.69
N PRO A 146 -2.00 -16.25 -1.33
CA PRO A 146 -2.55 -15.80 -2.60
C PRO A 146 -2.37 -16.87 -3.68
N ASP A 147 -3.45 -17.24 -4.35
CA ASP A 147 -3.45 -17.91 -5.64
C ASP A 147 -3.95 -16.93 -6.73
N LEU A 148 -4.14 -17.43 -7.95
CA LEU A 148 -4.56 -16.59 -9.06
C LEU A 148 -5.95 -15.98 -8.83
N ASP A 149 -6.89 -16.73 -8.24
CA ASP A 149 -8.27 -16.29 -8.06
C ASP A 149 -8.34 -15.07 -7.14
N THR A 150 -7.81 -15.20 -5.92
CA THR A 150 -7.79 -14.08 -4.96
C THR A 150 -6.90 -12.92 -5.41
N THR A 151 -5.81 -13.19 -6.14
CA THR A 151 -4.91 -12.14 -6.66
C THR A 151 -5.64 -11.28 -7.70
N VAL A 152 -6.34 -11.91 -8.66
CA VAL A 152 -7.10 -11.19 -9.69
C VAL A 152 -8.29 -10.45 -9.08
N ALA A 153 -9.05 -11.11 -8.19
CA ALA A 153 -10.24 -10.52 -7.58
C ALA A 153 -9.88 -9.30 -6.70
N SER A 154 -8.79 -9.41 -5.93
CA SER A 154 -8.27 -8.30 -5.11
C SER A 154 -7.64 -7.18 -5.94
N PHE A 155 -6.96 -7.51 -7.05
CA PHE A 155 -6.40 -6.51 -7.96
C PHE A 155 -7.50 -5.62 -8.55
N TRP A 156 -8.52 -6.21 -9.17
CA TRP A 156 -9.62 -5.42 -9.74
C TRP A 156 -10.46 -4.73 -8.68
N GLY A 157 -10.60 -5.34 -7.49
CA GLY A 157 -11.15 -4.66 -6.33
C GLY A 157 -10.36 -3.40 -5.95
N TRP A 158 -9.02 -3.45 -5.99
CA TRP A 158 -8.17 -2.28 -5.74
C TRP A 158 -8.26 -1.25 -6.86
N VAL A 159 -8.22 -1.67 -8.13
CA VAL A 159 -8.35 -0.79 -9.30
C VAL A 159 -9.63 0.04 -9.19
N ASP A 160 -10.76 -0.62 -8.93
CA ASP A 160 -12.05 0.06 -8.79
C ASP A 160 -12.13 0.91 -7.50
N ALA A 161 -11.49 0.48 -6.40
CA ALA A 161 -11.46 1.27 -5.17
C ALA A 161 -10.63 2.56 -5.34
N PHE A 162 -9.46 2.46 -5.96
CA PHE A 162 -8.58 3.58 -6.29
C PHE A 162 -9.26 4.55 -7.26
N ALA A 163 -9.97 4.02 -8.26
CA ALA A 163 -10.76 4.81 -9.20
C ALA A 163 -11.84 5.60 -8.46
N ALA A 164 -12.70 4.91 -7.70
CA ALA A 164 -13.84 5.47 -7.00
C ALA A 164 -13.46 6.43 -5.86
N ARG A 165 -12.20 6.41 -5.41
CA ARG A 165 -11.74 7.08 -4.19
C ARG A 165 -12.69 6.73 -3.04
N VAL A 166 -12.71 5.44 -2.69
CA VAL A 166 -13.57 4.87 -1.64
C VAL A 166 -13.34 5.55 -0.29
N SER A 167 -12.10 5.91 0.02
CA SER A 167 -11.72 6.63 1.22
C SER A 167 -10.93 7.92 0.95
N GLU A 168 -10.80 8.74 1.99
CA GLU A 168 -10.05 10.00 1.95
C GLU A 168 -8.51 9.79 1.96
N GLY A 169 -8.06 8.66 2.49
CA GLY A 169 -6.64 8.28 2.58
C GLY A 169 -6.13 7.53 1.35
N LEU A 170 -5.20 6.60 1.57
CA LEU A 170 -4.57 5.79 0.52
C LEU A 170 -5.43 4.57 0.15
N HIS A 171 -5.25 4.06 -1.07
CA HIS A 171 -5.86 2.81 -1.51
C HIS A 171 -4.75 1.77 -1.71
N ILE A 172 -4.69 0.80 -0.80
CA ILE A 172 -3.60 -0.18 -0.74
C ILE A 172 -4.11 -1.53 -1.24
N TRP A 173 -3.50 -2.02 -2.31
CA TRP A 173 -3.58 -3.42 -2.68
C TRP A 173 -2.61 -4.22 -1.83
N ASN A 174 -3.10 -5.18 -1.05
CA ASN A 174 -2.26 -6.06 -0.24
C ASN A 174 -2.32 -7.50 -0.78
N VAL A 175 -1.16 -8.04 -1.12
CA VAL A 175 -0.94 -9.42 -1.57
C VAL A 175 0.00 -10.09 -0.57
N PRO A 176 -0.53 -10.69 0.51
CA PRO A 176 0.28 -11.22 1.61
C PRO A 176 1.38 -12.18 1.13
N GLY A 177 2.64 -11.90 1.48
CA GLY A 177 3.77 -12.74 1.06
C GLY A 177 4.23 -12.56 -0.39
N GLY A 178 3.54 -11.76 -1.21
CA GLY A 178 3.84 -11.54 -2.62
C GLY A 178 2.97 -12.36 -3.57
N PRO A 179 3.10 -12.13 -4.90
CA PRO A 179 2.40 -12.93 -5.90
C PRO A 179 2.81 -14.40 -5.83
N PRO A 180 1.96 -15.34 -6.28
CA PRO A 180 2.29 -16.76 -6.27
C PRO A 180 3.43 -17.09 -7.26
N ASP A 181 4.65 -17.25 -6.75
CA ASP A 181 5.90 -17.52 -7.50
C ASP A 181 5.83 -18.73 -8.46
N THR A 182 4.88 -19.64 -8.28
CA THR A 182 4.79 -20.90 -9.05
C THR A 182 3.75 -20.88 -10.17
N GLN A 183 2.96 -19.81 -10.30
CA GLN A 183 1.90 -19.71 -11.30
C GLN A 183 2.37 -18.92 -12.52
N VAL A 184 2.50 -19.61 -13.65
CA VAL A 184 2.94 -19.02 -14.93
C VAL A 184 1.98 -17.93 -15.41
N GLU A 185 0.72 -18.01 -15.01
CA GLU A 185 -0.33 -17.03 -15.30
C GLU A 185 -0.03 -15.66 -14.72
N ILE A 186 0.71 -15.56 -13.62
CA ILE A 186 1.08 -14.25 -13.06
C ILE A 186 1.96 -13.47 -14.04
N GLY A 187 2.97 -14.12 -14.62
CA GLY A 187 3.81 -13.51 -15.65
C GLY A 187 2.98 -13.05 -16.84
N LEU A 188 2.16 -13.94 -17.39
CA LEU A 188 1.31 -13.67 -18.55
C LEU A 188 0.30 -12.52 -18.32
N LEU A 189 -0.30 -12.47 -17.13
CA LEU A 189 -1.44 -11.59 -16.86
C LEU A 189 -1.06 -10.28 -16.20
N PHE A 190 0.09 -10.21 -15.54
CA PHE A 190 0.52 -9.01 -14.84
C PHE A 190 1.82 -8.46 -15.44
N GLU A 191 2.86 -9.27 -15.54
CA GLU A 191 4.18 -8.80 -15.97
C GLU A 191 4.22 -8.45 -17.46
N ASP A 192 3.64 -9.29 -18.32
CA ASP A 192 3.57 -9.05 -19.76
C ASP A 192 2.65 -7.85 -20.10
N LEU A 193 1.64 -7.59 -19.27
CA LEU A 193 0.64 -6.53 -19.50
C LEU A 193 1.03 -5.18 -18.90
N PHE A 194 1.59 -5.18 -17.69
CA PHE A 194 1.88 -3.97 -16.92
C PHE A 194 3.37 -3.72 -16.70
N GLY A 195 4.21 -4.68 -17.06
CA GLY A 195 5.65 -4.67 -16.82
C GLY A 195 6.05 -5.44 -15.55
N PRO A 196 7.33 -5.86 -15.45
CA PRO A 196 7.84 -6.70 -14.36
C PRO A 196 7.78 -6.01 -12.99
N GLN A 197 7.67 -4.67 -12.94
CA GLN A 197 7.59 -3.90 -11.70
C GLN A 197 6.16 -3.71 -11.17
N VAL A 198 5.15 -4.36 -11.76
CA VAL A 198 3.73 -4.17 -11.37
C VAL A 198 3.48 -4.44 -9.89
N PHE A 199 3.94 -5.58 -9.34
CA PHE A 199 3.73 -5.90 -7.93
C PHE A 199 4.55 -4.99 -7.01
N HIS A 200 5.78 -4.66 -7.37
CA HIS A 200 6.62 -3.74 -6.60
C HIS A 200 6.04 -2.32 -6.54
N SER A 201 5.47 -1.85 -7.66
CA SER A 201 4.92 -0.50 -7.79
C SER A 201 3.56 -0.34 -7.12
N LEU A 202 2.74 -1.39 -7.10
CA LEU A 202 1.33 -1.33 -6.68
C LEU A 202 1.03 -2.04 -5.36
N ALA A 203 1.60 -3.23 -5.14
CA ALA A 203 1.19 -4.11 -4.05
C ALA A 203 2.04 -3.88 -2.78
N LYS A 204 1.41 -4.11 -1.62
CA LYS A 204 2.10 -4.36 -0.35
C LYS A 204 2.04 -5.85 -0.05
N THR A 205 3.11 -6.39 0.54
CA THR A 205 3.24 -7.83 0.82
C THR A 205 3.07 -8.16 2.30
N ARG A 206 2.32 -7.33 3.04
CA ARG A 206 2.20 -7.44 4.49
C ARG A 206 1.31 -8.64 4.86
N LEU A 207 1.81 -9.45 5.80
CA LEU A 207 1.04 -10.56 6.41
C LEU A 207 -0.03 -10.08 7.41
N SER A 208 0.05 -8.81 7.84
CA SER A 208 -0.92 -8.19 8.72
C SER A 208 -1.21 -6.77 8.26
N LEU A 209 -2.49 -6.39 8.24
CA LEU A 209 -2.90 -5.04 7.90
C LEU A 209 -2.67 -4.11 9.09
N THR A 210 -1.76 -3.15 8.94
CA THR A 210 -1.46 -2.14 9.95
C THR A 210 -1.42 -0.76 9.31
N LEU A 211 -1.77 0.25 10.11
CA LEU A 211 -1.68 1.65 9.71
C LEU A 211 -0.36 2.24 10.22
N SER A 212 0.22 3.16 9.47
CA SER A 212 1.40 3.94 9.84
C SER A 212 1.14 5.44 9.71
N SER A 213 2.10 6.29 10.09
CA SER A 213 1.93 7.75 10.05
C SER A 213 1.48 8.27 8.69
N MET A 214 1.93 7.64 7.60
CA MET A 214 1.53 7.95 6.22
C MET A 214 0.03 7.81 5.95
N ASP A 215 -0.66 6.94 6.69
CA ASP A 215 -2.10 6.72 6.52
C ASP A 215 -2.95 7.80 7.20
N PHE A 216 -2.36 8.57 8.12
CA PHE A 216 -3.04 9.60 8.92
C PHE A 216 -2.57 11.02 8.65
N LEU A 217 -1.40 11.19 8.02
CA LEU A 217 -0.82 12.52 7.86
C LEU A 217 -1.74 13.42 7.04
N THR A 218 -1.76 14.69 7.43
CA THR A 218 -2.40 15.73 6.64
C THR A 218 -1.55 17.00 6.60
N GLN A 219 -1.64 17.73 5.49
CA GLN A 219 -1.15 19.11 5.38
C GLN A 219 -2.18 20.12 5.90
N LYS A 220 -3.45 19.72 6.04
CA LYS A 220 -4.53 20.63 6.44
C LYS A 220 -4.30 21.10 7.87
N GLY A 221 -4.22 22.42 8.05
CA GLY A 221 -4.00 23.04 9.36
C GLY A 221 -2.53 23.04 9.80
N MET A 222 -1.59 22.48 9.04
CA MET A 222 -0.16 22.61 9.32
C MET A 222 0.34 24.00 8.90
N VAL A 223 1.04 24.68 9.80
CA VAL A 223 1.64 26.00 9.55
C VAL A 223 3.12 25.95 9.92
N ARG A 224 4.00 26.15 8.94
CA ARG A 224 5.44 26.22 9.15
C ARG A 224 5.81 27.64 9.62
N LYS A 225 6.68 27.74 10.63
CA LYS A 225 7.16 29.00 11.21
C LYS A 225 8.68 28.99 11.37
N HIS A 226 9.28 30.16 11.27
CA HIS A 226 10.73 30.37 11.31
C HIS A 226 11.17 31.05 12.60
N ALA A 227 12.48 31.09 12.82
CA ALA A 227 13.10 31.56 14.06
C ALA A 227 12.69 32.98 14.45
N ASN A 228 12.54 33.86 13.45
CA ASN A 228 12.26 35.28 13.63
C ASN A 228 10.76 35.62 13.75
N ASP A 229 9.87 34.64 13.58
CA ASP A 229 8.44 34.88 13.74
C ASP A 229 8.11 35.19 15.21
N LEU A 230 7.12 36.05 15.45
CA LEU A 230 6.72 36.41 16.82
C LEU A 230 5.90 35.27 17.44
N ALA A 231 6.36 34.72 18.57
CA ALA A 231 5.76 33.57 19.24
C ALA A 231 4.29 33.79 19.65
N LEU A 232 3.95 35.04 19.99
CA LEU A 232 2.61 35.45 20.44
C LEU A 232 1.66 35.82 19.29
N SER A 233 2.14 35.87 18.06
CA SER A 233 1.29 36.18 16.89
C SER A 233 0.43 35.00 16.45
N PHE A 234 0.63 33.81 17.04
CA PHE A 234 -0.03 32.57 16.64
C PHE A 234 -1.32 32.35 17.44
N ASP A 235 -2.46 32.43 16.76
CA ASP A 235 -3.76 32.12 17.35
C ASP A 235 -4.05 30.62 17.28
N HIS A 236 -3.61 29.88 18.29
CA HIS A 236 -3.81 28.43 18.37
C HIS A 236 -5.29 28.03 18.50
N GLU A 237 -6.14 28.88 19.11
CA GLU A 237 -7.53 28.53 19.42
C GLU A 237 -8.48 28.78 18.24
N ARG A 238 -8.33 29.90 17.51
CA ARG A 238 -9.20 30.19 16.37
C ARG A 238 -8.87 29.37 15.13
N GLN A 239 -7.61 29.00 14.93
CA GLN A 239 -7.16 28.38 13.67
C GLN A 239 -7.08 26.84 13.72
N ARG A 240 -7.10 26.22 14.93
CA ARG A 240 -6.80 24.79 15.12
C ARG A 240 -5.53 24.33 14.38
N SER A 241 -4.59 25.25 14.19
CA SER A 241 -3.41 25.02 13.38
C SER A 241 -2.31 24.33 14.18
N ALA A 242 -1.66 23.36 13.56
CA ALA A 242 -0.44 22.76 14.04
C ALA A 242 0.76 23.63 13.64
N VAL A 243 1.37 24.32 14.60
CA VAL A 243 2.53 25.17 14.36
C VAL A 243 3.80 24.32 14.42
N VAL A 244 4.47 24.22 13.28
CA VAL A 244 5.69 23.44 13.09
C VAL A 244 6.85 24.40 12.91
N PHE A 245 7.79 24.36 13.85
CA PHE A 245 8.98 25.20 13.84
C PHE A 245 10.04 24.57 12.94
N VAL A 246 10.49 25.35 11.95
CA VAL A 246 11.50 24.95 10.96
C VAL A 246 12.63 25.97 10.86
N ASP A 247 13.78 25.53 10.38
CA ASP A 247 14.88 26.43 10.02
C ASP A 247 14.63 27.14 8.69
N ASP A 248 15.57 27.99 8.26
CA ASP A 248 15.48 28.73 6.99
C ASP A 248 15.52 27.83 5.75
N HIS A 249 15.93 26.57 5.91
CA HIS A 249 15.92 25.55 4.86
C HIS A 249 14.70 24.61 4.94
N GLY A 250 13.78 24.84 5.88
CA GLY A 250 12.56 24.05 6.06
C GLY A 250 12.74 22.76 6.87
N TYR A 251 13.90 22.53 7.50
CA TYR A 251 14.11 21.36 8.35
C TYR A 251 13.43 21.52 9.71
N TYR A 252 12.91 20.41 10.23
CA TYR A 252 12.17 20.37 11.48
C TYR A 252 13.05 20.67 12.70
N LEU A 253 12.64 21.66 13.49
CA LEU A 253 13.24 22.02 14.78
C LEU A 253 12.34 21.60 15.95
N GLY A 254 11.02 21.62 15.77
CA GLY A 254 10.08 21.18 16.78
C GLY A 254 8.63 21.60 16.54
N ASP A 255 7.77 21.29 17.52
CA ASP A 255 6.37 21.73 17.53
C ASP A 255 6.16 22.85 18.54
N TRP A 256 5.36 23.87 18.19
CA TRP A 256 4.94 24.94 19.09
C TRP A 256 3.44 24.80 19.39
N ARG A 257 3.09 24.40 20.61
CA ARG A 257 1.74 23.98 20.99
C ARG A 257 1.13 24.93 22.02
N THR A 258 -0.20 24.91 22.14
CA THR A 258 -0.94 25.75 23.11
C THR A 258 -0.45 25.57 24.55
N ILE A 259 -0.09 24.34 24.94
CA ILE A 259 0.43 24.05 26.29
C ILE A 259 1.80 24.70 26.56
N ASP A 260 2.57 25.00 25.50
CA ASP A 260 3.89 25.64 25.63
C ASP A 260 3.75 27.16 25.86
N VAL A 261 2.71 27.78 25.29
CA VAL A 261 2.55 29.24 25.23
C VAL A 261 2.50 29.86 26.62
N GLU A 262 1.66 29.36 27.52
CA GLU A 262 1.44 30.02 28.81
C GLU A 262 2.69 29.96 29.71
N GLY A 263 3.35 28.79 29.78
CA GLY A 263 4.56 28.64 30.57
C GLY A 263 5.69 29.55 30.08
N VAL A 264 5.94 29.56 28.77
CA VAL A 264 6.98 30.42 28.18
C VAL A 264 6.64 31.89 28.36
N ARG A 265 5.37 32.27 28.13
CA ARG A 265 4.89 33.64 28.33
C ARG A 265 5.10 34.12 29.75
N GLN A 266 4.85 33.29 30.77
CA GLN A 266 5.08 33.67 32.16
C GLN A 266 6.56 33.96 32.45
N VAL A 267 7.49 33.18 31.88
CA VAL A 267 8.94 33.40 32.06
C VAL A 267 9.38 34.68 31.36
N VAL A 268 8.97 34.89 30.10
CA VAL A 268 9.29 36.11 29.33
C VAL A 268 8.70 37.35 30.00
N MET A 269 7.42 37.29 30.40
CA MET A 269 6.75 38.40 31.11
C MET A 269 7.43 38.72 32.45
N SER A 270 7.93 37.70 33.17
CA SER A 270 8.63 37.92 34.44
C SER A 270 9.92 38.73 34.24
N LEU A 271 10.73 38.39 33.23
CA LEU A 271 11.91 39.18 32.89
C LEU A 271 11.52 40.58 32.38
N ASN A 272 10.51 40.68 31.51
CA ASN A 272 10.04 41.97 31.00
C ASN A 272 9.55 42.89 32.12
N ASN A 273 8.89 42.37 33.15
CA ASN A 273 8.50 43.14 34.33
C ASN A 273 9.72 43.68 35.10
N CYS A 274 10.79 42.88 35.25
CA CYS A 274 12.05 43.34 35.83
C CYS A 274 12.69 44.47 34.99
N LEU A 275 12.69 44.32 33.66
CA LEU A 275 13.25 45.33 32.73
C LEU A 275 12.44 46.62 32.73
N MET A 276 11.10 46.56 32.69
CA MET A 276 10.22 47.73 32.79
C MET A 276 10.37 48.45 34.13
N TRP A 277 10.50 47.68 35.22
CA TRP A 277 10.75 48.25 36.53
C TRP A 277 12.10 48.97 36.57
N PHE A 278 13.14 48.38 35.97
CA PHE A 278 14.46 48.99 35.89
C PHE A 278 14.44 50.28 35.05
N GLU A 279 13.81 50.26 33.87
CA GLU A 279 13.59 51.45 33.02
C GLU A 279 12.91 52.58 33.82
N SER A 280 11.81 52.25 34.52
CA SER A 280 11.05 53.20 35.33
C SER A 280 11.85 53.72 36.53
N ASN A 281 12.56 52.82 37.23
CA ASN A 281 13.37 53.19 38.38
C ASN A 281 14.55 54.07 37.95
N LEU A 282 15.17 53.79 36.80
CA LEU A 282 16.20 54.63 36.22
C LEU A 282 15.64 56.04 35.97
N HIS A 283 14.50 56.18 35.29
CA HIS A 283 13.86 57.49 35.09
C HIS A 283 13.61 58.23 36.41
N ILE A 284 13.04 57.56 37.42
CA ILE A 284 12.73 58.16 38.72
C ILE A 284 14.00 58.61 39.44
N GLN A 285 15.03 57.77 39.50
CA GLN A 285 16.27 58.09 40.20
C GLN A 285 17.03 59.24 39.52
N PHE A 286 17.04 59.28 38.18
CA PHE A 286 17.64 60.41 37.46
C PHE A 286 16.87 61.70 37.68
N ILE A 287 15.54 61.69 37.55
CA ILE A 287 14.71 62.88 37.85
C ILE A 287 14.96 63.34 39.29
N SER A 288 14.92 62.43 40.26
CA SER A 288 15.21 62.73 41.67
C SER A 288 16.60 63.34 41.85
N CYS A 289 17.62 62.77 41.18
CA CYS A 289 18.99 63.30 41.20
C CYS A 289 19.04 64.74 40.66
N PHE A 290 18.43 65.01 39.50
CA PHE A 290 18.38 66.34 38.89
C PHE A 290 17.51 67.36 39.64
N THR A 291 16.68 66.94 40.62
CA THR A 291 15.92 67.86 41.49
C THR A 291 16.70 68.35 42.71
N LYS A 292 17.90 67.81 42.98
CA LYS A 292 18.73 68.25 44.13
C LYS A 292 19.15 69.72 43.97
N LYS A 293 18.99 70.52 45.03
CA LYS A 293 19.37 71.95 45.07
C LYS A 293 20.84 72.22 44.71
N LYS A 294 21.73 71.25 44.98
CA LYS A 294 23.14 71.29 44.60
C LYS A 294 23.54 69.92 44.07
N LEU A 295 23.42 69.73 42.76
CA LEU A 295 23.84 68.51 42.09
C LEU A 295 25.33 68.60 41.74
N THR A 296 26.04 67.51 41.97
CA THR A 296 27.46 67.36 41.60
C THR A 296 27.62 66.15 40.70
N ILE A 297 28.72 66.11 39.95
CA ILE A 297 29.11 64.96 39.14
C ILE A 297 29.15 63.67 39.96
N ASP A 298 29.65 63.73 41.21
CA ASP A 298 29.72 62.58 42.12
C ASP A 298 28.32 62.02 42.43
N HIS A 299 27.32 62.88 42.61
CA HIS A 299 25.94 62.44 42.83
C HIS A 299 25.35 61.71 41.62
N VAL A 300 25.66 62.16 40.39
CA VAL A 300 25.20 61.49 39.16
C VAL A 300 25.94 60.17 38.96
N SER A 301 27.25 60.17 39.20
CA SER A 301 28.10 58.97 39.15
C SER A 301 27.63 57.90 40.15
N GLU A 302 27.30 58.29 41.38
CA GLU A 302 26.77 57.38 42.41
C GLU A 302 25.43 56.76 41.98
N VAL A 303 24.52 57.55 41.42
CA VAL A 303 23.21 57.06 40.92
C VAL A 303 23.40 56.08 39.75
N ILE A 304 24.26 56.42 38.78
CA ILE A 304 24.60 55.52 37.66
C ILE A 304 25.17 54.21 38.19
N HIS A 305 26.16 54.29 39.08
CA HIS A 305 26.84 53.12 39.63
C HIS A 305 25.89 52.21 40.41
N HIS A 306 25.03 52.81 41.23
CA HIS A 306 24.04 52.08 42.03
C HIS A 306 23.04 51.33 41.15
N LEU A 307 22.51 52.00 40.11
CA LEU A 307 21.54 51.39 39.20
C LEU A 307 22.17 50.28 38.35
N LEU A 308 23.34 50.53 37.77
CA LEU A 308 24.03 49.56 36.91
C LEU A 308 24.49 48.31 37.68
N LYS A 309 24.88 48.46 38.95
CA LYS A 309 25.31 47.34 39.81
C LYS A 309 24.18 46.62 40.55
N MET A 310 22.95 47.12 40.48
CA MET A 310 21.81 46.44 41.07
C MET A 310 21.60 45.08 40.39
N ARG A 311 21.38 44.03 41.18
CA ARG A 311 21.13 42.69 40.64
C ARG A 311 19.69 42.54 40.18
N ILE A 312 19.46 41.69 39.19
CA ILE A 312 18.09 41.38 38.74
C ILE A 312 17.27 40.78 39.89
N SER A 313 17.85 39.91 40.73
CA SER A 313 17.20 39.32 41.91
C SER A 313 16.84 40.34 43.00
N GLU A 314 17.45 41.54 42.99
CA GLU A 314 17.21 42.60 43.97
C GLU A 314 16.04 43.52 43.58
N CYS A 315 15.59 43.48 42.32
CA CYS A 315 14.47 44.31 41.87
C CYS A 315 13.15 43.86 42.52
N ALA A 316 12.20 44.80 42.67
CA ALA A 316 10.93 44.52 43.32
C ALA A 316 10.13 43.38 42.64
N PRO A 317 9.97 43.36 41.30
CA PRO A 317 9.27 42.26 40.63
C PRO A 317 9.89 40.90 40.89
N ALA A 318 11.23 40.78 40.86
CA ALA A 318 11.91 39.49 41.07
C ALA A 318 11.70 38.94 42.49
N LYS A 319 11.65 39.81 43.51
CA LYS A 319 11.39 39.42 44.91
C LYS A 319 9.97 38.89 45.15
N GLU A 320 9.03 39.28 44.29
CA GLU A 320 7.64 38.85 44.35
C GLU A 320 7.39 37.54 43.59
N LEU A 321 8.36 37.07 42.78
CA LEU A 321 8.20 35.84 42.01
C LEU A 321 8.23 34.60 42.92
N PRO A 322 7.36 33.60 42.68
CA PRO A 322 7.46 32.30 43.33
C PRO A 322 8.84 31.66 43.07
N PRO A 323 9.42 30.90 44.02
CA PRO A 323 10.77 30.34 43.89
C PRO A 323 11.00 29.54 42.62
N LYS A 324 9.99 28.77 42.18
CA LYS A 324 10.06 27.97 40.95
C LYS A 324 10.13 28.84 39.69
N LEU A 325 9.35 29.93 39.64
CA LEU A 325 9.35 30.85 38.51
C LEU A 325 10.64 31.68 38.49
N LEU A 326 11.15 32.09 39.66
CA LEU A 326 12.45 32.73 39.78
C LEU A 326 13.59 31.82 39.27
N GLN A 327 13.54 30.52 39.58
CA GLN A 327 14.48 29.55 39.01
C GLN A 327 14.36 29.44 37.50
N PHE A 328 13.15 29.43 36.94
CA PHE A 328 12.96 29.44 35.48
C PHE A 328 13.50 30.71 34.82
N VAL A 329 13.32 31.88 35.44
CA VAL A 329 13.91 33.14 34.96
C VAL A 329 15.43 33.09 35.04
N ASN A 330 15.98 32.52 36.12
CA ASN A 330 17.43 32.31 36.23
C ASN A 330 17.97 31.40 35.13
N ASP A 331 17.33 30.25 34.92
CA ASP A 331 17.71 29.30 33.87
C ASP A 331 17.54 29.90 32.47
N TYR A 332 16.51 30.71 32.26
CA TYR A 332 16.30 31.46 31.02
C TYR A 332 17.45 32.43 30.76
N LEU A 333 17.84 33.22 31.77
CA LEU A 333 18.96 34.15 31.68
C LEU A 333 20.27 33.41 31.35
N ILE A 334 20.56 32.29 32.02
CA ILE A 334 21.80 31.54 31.82
C ILE A 334 21.82 30.79 30.49
N LYS A 335 20.81 29.94 30.26
CA LYS A 335 20.84 28.92 29.19
C LYS A 335 20.41 29.47 27.84
N VAL A 336 19.53 30.47 27.81
CA VAL A 336 18.95 31.02 26.57
C VAL A 336 19.60 32.34 26.22
N LEU A 337 19.70 33.26 27.20
CA LEU A 337 20.21 34.61 26.98
C LEU A 337 21.73 34.77 27.21
N GLY A 338 22.42 33.72 27.69
CA GLY A 338 23.88 33.75 27.87
C GLY A 338 24.37 34.68 28.99
N VAL A 339 23.54 34.94 29.99
CA VAL A 339 23.87 35.73 31.18
C VAL A 339 24.43 34.79 32.24
N GLU A 340 25.76 34.66 32.33
CA GLU A 340 26.44 33.61 33.12
C GLU A 340 26.01 33.52 34.59
N LYS A 341 25.73 34.67 35.23
CA LYS A 341 25.29 34.74 36.63
C LYS A 341 23.77 34.65 36.83
N GLY A 342 23.01 34.49 35.74
CA GLY A 342 21.56 34.40 35.78
C GLY A 342 20.91 35.61 36.43
N ASN A 343 20.01 35.37 37.39
CA ASN A 343 19.33 36.45 38.11
C ASN A 343 20.22 37.19 39.14
N GLU A 344 21.40 36.66 39.47
CA GLU A 344 22.39 37.34 40.31
C GLU A 344 23.29 38.30 39.50
N ALA A 345 23.12 38.34 38.18
CA ALA A 345 23.78 39.33 37.34
C ALA A 345 23.28 40.75 37.64
N SER A 346 24.17 41.73 37.57
CA SER A 346 23.77 43.14 37.56
C SER A 346 23.12 43.54 36.23
N PHE A 347 22.38 44.64 36.19
CA PHE A 347 21.85 45.17 34.93
C PHE A 347 22.95 45.57 33.94
N GLU A 348 24.14 45.97 34.43
CA GLU A 348 25.34 46.19 33.61
C GLU A 348 25.86 44.90 32.97
N GLU A 349 25.90 43.81 33.74
CA GLU A 349 26.32 42.49 33.24
C GLU A 349 25.31 41.93 32.24
N PHE A 350 24.01 42.10 32.51
CA PHE A 350 22.93 41.76 31.58
C PHE A 350 23.06 42.53 30.25
N ALA A 351 23.23 43.84 30.33
CA ALA A 351 23.43 44.72 29.18
C ALA A 351 24.64 44.28 28.33
N SER A 352 25.75 43.97 29.00
CA SER A 352 26.97 43.45 28.34
C SER A 352 26.74 42.11 27.65
N SER A 353 25.91 41.23 28.24
CA SER A 353 25.53 39.96 27.61
C SER A 353 24.62 40.16 26.38
N MET A 354 23.68 41.10 26.41
CA MET A 354 22.81 41.39 25.25
C MET A 354 23.58 41.94 24.05
N GLU A 355 24.64 42.72 24.31
CA GLU A 355 25.52 43.25 23.27
C GLU A 355 26.32 42.14 22.57
N LYS A 356 26.79 41.13 23.32
CA LYS A 356 27.51 39.96 22.75
C LYS A 356 26.69 39.19 21.72
N ILE A 357 25.37 39.25 21.81
CA ILE A 357 24.42 38.58 20.90
C ILE A 357 23.78 39.55 19.90
N ASN A 358 24.36 40.75 19.73
CA ASN A 358 23.98 41.77 18.74
C ASN A 358 22.51 42.23 18.80
N ILE A 359 21.85 42.17 19.96
CA ILE A 359 20.44 42.57 20.08
C ILE A 359 20.31 44.09 20.18
N VAL A 360 21.21 44.74 20.92
CA VAL A 360 21.14 46.17 21.23
C VAL A 360 22.54 46.74 21.46
N ASN A 361 22.74 48.01 21.09
CA ASN A 361 23.93 48.76 21.47
C ASN A 361 23.82 49.30 22.92
N PHE A 362 23.72 48.42 23.93
CA PHE A 362 23.65 48.86 25.33
C PHE A 362 24.90 49.63 25.76
N SER A 363 26.03 49.40 25.09
CA SER A 363 27.22 50.21 25.29
C SER A 363 27.04 51.65 24.83
N GLU A 364 26.12 51.98 23.92
CA GLU A 364 25.75 53.38 23.65
C GLU A 364 25.05 54.02 24.85
N ILE A 365 24.15 53.29 25.54
CA ILE A 365 23.52 53.79 26.77
C ILE A 365 24.57 53.97 27.86
N ILE A 366 25.43 52.97 28.09
CA ILE A 366 26.48 53.05 29.11
C ILE A 366 27.51 54.14 28.75
N SER A 367 27.90 54.26 27.48
CA SER A 367 28.78 55.31 26.98
C SER A 367 28.14 56.69 27.13
N TRP A 368 26.84 56.81 26.86
CA TRP A 368 26.10 58.04 27.03
C TRP A 368 25.96 58.42 28.51
N LEU A 369 25.63 57.46 29.38
CA LEU A 369 25.61 57.66 30.84
C LEU A 369 26.97 58.10 31.37
N ASN A 370 28.06 57.54 30.83
CA ASN A 370 29.42 57.96 31.17
C ASN A 370 29.81 59.30 30.51
N SER A 371 29.22 59.65 29.36
CA SER A 371 29.46 60.93 28.69
C SER A 371 28.77 62.09 29.40
N LEU A 372 27.65 61.83 30.11
CA LEU A 372 27.04 62.81 31.02
C LEU A 372 28.04 63.33 32.05
N LEU A 373 28.90 62.46 32.58
CA LEU A 373 29.94 62.82 33.54
C LEU A 373 31.03 63.73 32.93
N LYS A 374 31.14 63.76 31.60
CA LYS A 374 32.10 64.60 30.86
C LYS A 374 31.42 65.73 30.08
N SER A 375 30.12 65.90 30.26
CA SER A 375 29.31 66.83 29.48
C SER A 375 29.44 68.27 29.99
N GLU A 376 29.04 69.23 29.16
CA GLU A 376 28.94 70.65 29.52
C GLU A 376 27.82 70.94 30.55
N LEU A 377 27.16 69.90 31.08
CA LEU A 377 26.20 70.05 32.18
C LEU A 377 26.87 70.48 33.49
N PHE A 378 28.15 70.20 33.67
CA PHE A 378 28.87 70.50 34.90
C PHE A 378 29.95 71.56 34.67
N ASP A 379 30.12 72.45 35.64
CA ASP A 379 31.22 73.42 35.62
C ASP A 379 32.56 72.74 35.95
N THR A 380 33.65 73.51 35.92
CA THR A 380 35.01 73.02 36.22
C THR A 380 35.18 72.54 37.68
N SER A 381 34.23 72.86 38.57
CA SER A 381 34.17 72.37 39.95
C SER A 381 33.27 71.13 40.11
N GLY A 382 32.69 70.63 39.02
CA GLY A 382 31.82 69.46 39.00
C GLY A 382 30.39 69.73 39.49
N VAL A 383 29.95 71.00 39.54
CA VAL A 383 28.59 71.38 39.95
C VAL A 383 27.71 71.60 38.72
N LEU A 384 26.45 71.16 38.77
CA LEU A 384 25.51 71.30 37.66
C LEU A 384 25.29 72.78 37.30
N ILE A 385 25.49 73.14 36.04
CA ILE A 385 25.13 74.43 35.46
C ILE A 385 23.63 74.42 35.19
N GLU A 386 22.88 75.37 35.74
CA GLU A 386 21.41 75.44 35.61
C GLU A 386 21.00 75.93 34.20
N ASN A 387 21.20 75.08 33.19
CA ASN A 387 20.78 75.28 31.80
C ASN A 387 19.66 74.30 31.47
N ARG A 388 18.41 74.73 31.70
CA ARG A 388 17.23 73.88 31.54
C ARG A 388 17.14 73.24 30.14
N PRO A 389 17.27 73.98 29.02
CA PRO A 389 17.28 73.37 27.69
C PRO A 389 18.31 72.26 27.53
N LEU A 390 19.54 72.47 28.01
CA LEU A 390 20.61 71.47 27.92
C LEU A 390 20.32 70.23 28.78
N ILE A 391 19.85 70.42 30.02
CA ILE A 391 19.49 69.33 30.94
C ILE A 391 18.34 68.48 30.36
N PHE A 392 17.26 69.12 29.90
CA PHE A 392 16.12 68.41 29.34
C PHE A 392 16.46 67.71 28.02
N ASN A 393 17.30 68.30 27.17
CA ASN A 393 17.78 67.64 25.96
C ASN A 393 18.58 66.36 26.27
N GLN A 394 19.45 66.41 27.29
CA GLN A 394 20.19 65.21 27.71
C GLN A 394 19.24 64.14 28.28
N LEU A 395 18.28 64.52 29.12
CA LEU A 395 17.28 63.57 29.63
C LEU A 395 16.40 62.98 28.51
N GLU A 396 16.03 63.77 27.50
CA GLU A 396 15.26 63.30 26.34
C GLU A 396 16.04 62.26 25.53
N ILE A 397 17.34 62.50 25.29
CA ILE A 397 18.21 61.54 24.60
C ILE A 397 18.29 60.22 25.40
N LEU A 398 18.47 60.29 26.72
CA LEU A 398 18.48 59.10 27.58
C LEU A 398 17.19 58.28 27.46
N VAL A 399 16.04 58.95 27.58
CA VAL A 399 14.73 58.30 27.51
C VAL A 399 14.53 57.63 26.16
N LYS A 400 14.89 58.31 25.05
CA LYS A 400 14.80 57.75 23.71
C LYS A 400 15.68 56.51 23.54
N LEU A 401 16.95 56.60 23.93
CA LEU A 401 17.90 55.48 23.84
C LEU A 401 17.47 54.28 24.68
N LEU A 402 16.96 54.51 25.89
CA LEU A 402 16.45 53.45 26.76
C LEU A 402 15.20 52.80 26.18
N SER A 403 14.22 53.59 25.75
CA SER A 403 12.99 53.05 25.18
C SER A 403 13.27 52.23 23.91
N GLU A 404 14.14 52.69 23.02
CA GLU A 404 14.56 51.94 21.83
C GLU A 404 15.29 50.63 22.21
N ALA A 405 16.20 50.67 23.17
CA ALA A 405 16.90 49.49 23.67
C ALA A 405 15.95 48.45 24.28
N PHE A 406 15.01 48.87 25.12
CA PHE A 406 14.04 47.95 25.72
C PHE A 406 13.03 47.44 24.70
N GLU A 407 12.64 48.24 23.72
CA GLU A 407 11.80 47.78 22.60
C GLU A 407 12.50 46.69 21.80
N ASN A 408 13.79 46.89 21.47
CA ASN A 408 14.59 45.90 20.74
C ASN A 408 14.79 44.60 21.54
N ILE A 409 15.06 44.68 22.85
CA ILE A 409 15.09 43.47 23.71
C ILE A 409 13.75 42.76 23.66
N ARG A 410 12.64 43.48 23.89
CA ARG A 410 11.28 42.89 23.90
C ARG A 410 10.99 42.17 22.58
N LYS A 411 11.29 42.82 21.46
CA LYS A 411 11.12 42.26 20.12
C LYS A 411 11.90 40.97 19.91
N TYR A 412 13.13 40.91 20.42
CA TYR A 412 13.97 39.72 20.36
C TYR A 412 13.46 38.59 21.26
N VAL A 413 13.12 38.88 22.52
CA VAL A 413 12.66 37.84 23.46
C VAL A 413 11.30 37.27 23.10
N ASP A 414 10.50 38.01 22.33
CA ASP A 414 9.21 37.58 21.79
C ASP A 414 9.33 36.72 20.52
N THR A 415 10.54 36.49 20.00
CA THR A 415 10.76 35.60 18.84
C THR A 415 10.52 34.13 19.19
N LEU A 416 10.07 33.37 18.19
CA LEU A 416 9.82 31.94 18.32
C LEU A 416 11.08 31.17 18.68
N ASN A 417 12.25 31.55 18.18
CA ASN A 417 13.51 30.90 18.55
C ASN A 417 13.78 30.98 20.06
N VAL A 418 13.64 32.17 20.65
CA VAL A 418 13.83 32.36 22.10
C VAL A 418 12.77 31.58 22.88
N ALA A 419 11.50 31.68 22.46
CA ALA A 419 10.41 30.95 23.08
C ALA A 419 10.62 29.42 23.06
N PHE A 420 11.14 28.90 21.94
CA PHE A 420 11.44 27.49 21.78
C PHE A 420 12.63 27.04 22.62
N GLN A 421 13.68 27.86 22.72
CA GLN A 421 14.81 27.58 23.62
C GLN A 421 14.40 27.59 25.10
N ILE A 422 13.45 28.44 25.51
CA ILE A 422 12.87 28.37 26.87
C ILE A 422 12.19 27.01 27.05
N LYS A 423 11.36 26.59 26.10
CA LYS A 423 10.70 25.28 26.14
C LYS A 423 11.70 24.12 26.30
N THR A 424 12.78 24.10 25.51
CA THR A 424 13.72 22.96 25.50
C THR A 424 14.75 23.03 26.64
N GLU A 425 15.38 24.18 26.87
CA GLU A 425 16.52 24.32 27.79
C GLU A 425 16.10 24.67 29.23
N VAL A 426 14.99 25.39 29.39
CA VAL A 426 14.48 25.80 30.71
C VAL A 426 13.49 24.78 31.25
N PHE A 427 12.48 24.39 30.47
CA PHE A 427 11.50 23.39 30.90
C PHE A 427 11.92 21.94 30.66
N GLY A 428 12.93 21.70 29.81
CA GLY A 428 13.41 20.35 29.51
C GLY A 428 12.48 19.57 28.56
N PHE A 429 11.54 20.24 27.89
CA PHE A 429 10.59 19.58 26.98
C PHE A 429 11.25 19.29 25.65
N LYS A 430 11.62 18.02 25.44
CA LYS A 430 12.22 17.56 24.19
C LYS A 430 11.20 17.54 23.04
N PRO A 431 11.61 17.87 21.80
CA PRO A 431 10.75 17.71 20.63
C PRO A 431 10.29 16.26 20.50
N GLN A 432 8.98 16.06 20.33
CA GLN A 432 8.42 14.76 19.99
C GLN A 432 7.89 14.82 18.57
N TYR A 433 8.19 13.78 17.80
CA TYR A 433 7.80 13.67 16.40
C TYR A 433 7.66 12.19 16.01
N LEU A 434 7.08 11.98 14.83
CA LEU A 434 6.87 10.67 14.24
C LEU A 434 7.73 10.53 12.99
N SER A 435 8.21 9.32 12.73
CA SER A 435 8.68 8.97 11.39
C SER A 435 7.45 8.69 10.51
N HIS A 436 7.57 8.92 9.21
CA HIS A 436 6.56 8.52 8.23
C HIS A 436 6.20 7.01 8.31
N ARG A 437 7.11 6.16 8.84
CA ARG A 437 6.88 4.71 9.00
C ARG A 437 6.41 4.27 10.38
N THR A 438 6.25 5.19 11.33
CA THR A 438 5.81 4.85 12.70
C THR A 438 4.43 4.20 12.69
N ASP A 439 4.26 3.08 13.40
CA ASP A 439 3.00 2.33 13.47
C ASP A 439 1.99 2.95 14.42
N ILE A 440 0.71 2.61 14.25
CA ILE A 440 -0.41 3.17 15.03
C ILE A 440 -0.26 3.07 16.56
N GLU A 441 0.32 1.99 17.08
CA GLU A 441 0.45 1.82 18.54
C GLU A 441 1.56 2.73 19.08
N GLU A 442 2.67 2.87 18.35
CA GLU A 442 3.69 3.87 18.66
C GLU A 442 3.16 5.30 18.50
N ILE A 443 2.34 5.60 17.48
CA ILE A 443 1.69 6.91 17.30
C ILE A 443 0.82 7.23 18.54
N ARG A 444 -0.05 6.31 18.96
CA ARG A 444 -0.92 6.49 20.13
C ARG A 444 -0.12 6.72 21.41
N SER A 445 0.93 5.93 21.61
CA SER A 445 1.84 6.07 22.76
C SER A 445 2.53 7.42 22.81
N LYS A 446 3.05 7.90 21.66
CA LYS A 446 3.71 9.21 21.56
C LYS A 446 2.73 10.38 21.61
N MET A 447 1.49 10.21 21.13
CA MET A 447 0.50 11.28 21.10
C MET A 447 0.21 11.79 22.52
N GLY A 448 0.02 10.89 23.49
CA GLY A 448 -0.24 11.25 24.88
C GLY A 448 -1.31 12.34 25.01
N ASP A 449 -0.98 13.44 25.68
CA ASP A 449 -1.84 14.61 25.85
C ASP A 449 -1.66 15.69 24.76
N TYR A 450 -0.83 15.43 23.74
CA TYR A 450 -0.61 16.41 22.67
C TYR A 450 -1.81 16.48 21.72
N SER A 451 -2.10 17.69 21.24
CA SER A 451 -3.15 17.94 20.24
C SER A 451 -2.78 17.44 18.84
N TYR A 452 -1.48 17.34 18.55
CA TYR A 452 -0.94 16.81 17.31
C TYR A 452 0.53 16.39 17.46
N LEU A 453 1.01 15.61 16.50
CA LEU A 453 2.43 15.30 16.30
C LEU A 453 2.83 15.55 14.85
N THR A 454 4.00 16.14 14.65
CA THR A 454 4.58 16.29 13.31
C THR A 454 5.18 14.97 12.81
N VAL A 455 4.89 14.66 11.54
CA VAL A 455 5.44 13.52 10.81
C VAL A 455 6.63 14.01 9.99
N ASN A 456 7.78 13.40 10.23
CA ASN A 456 9.03 13.72 9.56
C ASN A 456 9.48 12.60 8.63
N GLN A 457 10.10 13.00 7.53
CA GLN A 457 10.91 12.14 6.67
C GLN A 457 12.37 12.54 6.79
N THR A 458 13.26 11.56 6.90
CA THR A 458 14.69 11.80 6.93
C THR A 458 15.20 11.98 5.51
N ASP A 459 15.90 13.08 5.25
CA ASP A 459 16.58 13.34 3.98
C ASP A 459 17.93 12.60 3.91
N VAL A 460 18.60 12.64 2.76
CA VAL A 460 19.90 11.99 2.51
C VAL A 460 20.99 12.36 3.51
N ASP A 461 20.95 13.58 4.05
CA ASP A 461 21.91 14.08 5.05
C ASP A 461 21.52 13.72 6.50
N GLY A 462 20.49 12.89 6.70
CA GLY A 462 19.99 12.54 8.03
C GLY A 462 19.14 13.62 8.71
N LYS A 463 18.93 14.76 8.05
CA LYS A 463 18.08 15.86 8.54
C LYS A 463 16.60 15.53 8.39
N MET A 464 15.77 16.08 9.27
CA MET A 464 14.33 15.80 9.29
C MET A 464 13.55 16.87 8.54
N VAL A 465 12.75 16.45 7.58
CA VAL A 465 11.84 17.32 6.83
C VAL A 465 10.40 17.04 7.28
N PRO A 466 9.64 18.06 7.73
CA PRO A 466 8.26 17.86 8.16
C PRO A 466 7.32 17.74 6.95
N ILE A 467 6.72 16.56 6.80
CA ILE A 467 5.87 16.19 5.66
C ILE A 467 4.38 16.17 6.01
N GLY A 468 3.99 16.51 7.24
CA GLY A 468 2.58 16.57 7.66
C GLY A 468 2.42 16.49 9.16
N VAL A 469 1.19 16.52 9.61
CA VAL A 469 0.83 16.36 11.03
C VAL A 469 -0.26 15.31 11.20
N ILE A 470 -0.30 14.69 12.38
CA ILE A 470 -1.40 13.83 12.81
C ILE A 470 -2.03 14.49 14.02
N HIS A 471 -3.34 14.72 13.95
CA HIS A 471 -4.09 15.28 15.06
C HIS A 471 -4.61 14.18 16.00
N SER A 472 -4.65 14.45 17.30
CA SER A 472 -5.09 13.46 18.30
C SER A 472 -6.53 12.99 18.09
N HIS A 473 -7.44 13.88 17.68
CA HIS A 473 -8.85 13.53 17.45
C HIS A 473 -9.05 12.53 16.30
N GLU A 474 -8.10 12.42 15.36
CA GLU A 474 -8.15 11.42 14.29
C GLU A 474 -7.93 10.01 14.85
N LEU A 475 -7.07 9.86 15.86
CA LEU A 475 -6.73 8.58 16.50
C LEU A 475 -7.81 8.08 17.46
N GLN A 476 -8.72 8.97 17.87
CA GLN A 476 -9.82 8.69 18.78
C GLN A 476 -11.08 8.17 18.07
N LYS A 477 -11.09 8.16 16.73
CA LYS A 477 -12.20 7.58 15.95
C LYS A 477 -12.23 6.06 16.12
N ASP A 478 -13.44 5.50 16.19
CA ASP A 478 -13.63 4.04 16.27
C ASP A 478 -13.10 3.32 15.01
N VAL A 479 -13.29 3.95 13.85
CA VAL A 479 -12.84 3.46 12.55
C VAL A 479 -11.73 4.37 12.03
N LEU A 480 -10.52 3.80 11.92
CA LEU A 480 -9.31 4.49 11.44
C LEU A 480 -9.00 4.18 9.97
N GLY A 481 -9.68 3.20 9.39
CA GLY A 481 -9.54 2.81 8.00
C GLY A 481 -10.54 1.72 7.64
N THR A 482 -10.51 1.28 6.39
CA THR A 482 -11.48 0.30 5.88
C THR A 482 -10.82 -0.82 5.10
N VAL A 483 -11.52 -1.94 4.95
CA VAL A 483 -11.03 -3.13 4.25
C VAL A 483 -12.11 -3.68 3.32
N THR A 484 -11.66 -4.11 2.15
CA THR A 484 -12.41 -4.91 1.19
C THR A 484 -11.78 -6.29 1.08
N LEU A 485 -12.62 -7.32 1.17
CA LEU A 485 -12.21 -8.73 1.07
C LEU A 485 -12.68 -9.31 -0.27
N ARG A 486 -11.81 -10.12 -0.89
CA ARG A 486 -12.02 -10.77 -2.18
C ARG A 486 -11.55 -12.20 -2.05
N ASP A 487 -12.44 -13.14 -2.38
CA ASP A 487 -12.24 -14.59 -2.24
C ASP A 487 -12.24 -15.12 -0.80
N PHE A 488 -12.63 -14.30 0.17
CA PHE A 488 -12.87 -14.72 1.55
C PHE A 488 -13.66 -13.64 2.28
N CYS A 489 -14.21 -13.99 3.44
CA CYS A 489 -14.95 -13.04 4.27
C CYS A 489 -14.59 -13.09 5.76
N ASN A 490 -13.68 -13.98 6.16
CA ASN A 490 -13.31 -14.16 7.55
C ASN A 490 -12.30 -13.10 8.00
N ARG A 491 -12.65 -12.37 9.06
CA ARG A 491 -11.79 -11.35 9.68
C ARG A 491 -10.55 -11.94 10.34
N GLU A 492 -10.70 -13.11 10.97
CA GLU A 492 -9.64 -13.75 11.77
C GLU A 492 -8.51 -14.26 10.90
N GLU A 493 -8.83 -14.72 9.70
CA GLU A 493 -7.89 -15.24 8.71
C GLU A 493 -6.78 -14.23 8.44
N MET A 494 -7.14 -12.99 8.10
CA MET A 494 -6.19 -11.90 7.84
C MET A 494 -5.76 -11.11 9.09
N LYS A 495 -6.19 -11.53 10.29
CA LYS A 495 -5.96 -10.82 11.56
C LYS A 495 -6.29 -9.33 11.47
N ILE A 496 -7.41 -8.98 10.85
CA ILE A 496 -7.78 -7.59 10.57
C ILE A 496 -8.02 -6.86 11.91
N PRO A 497 -7.20 -5.85 12.28
CA PRO A 497 -7.32 -5.16 13.57
C PRO A 497 -8.66 -4.45 13.73
N SER A 498 -9.21 -4.40 14.94
CA SER A 498 -10.56 -3.87 15.23
C SER A 498 -10.81 -2.44 14.71
N TYR A 499 -9.78 -1.60 14.65
CA TYR A 499 -9.88 -0.23 14.13
C TYR A 499 -10.07 -0.14 12.60
N LEU A 500 -10.00 -1.26 11.88
CA LEU A 500 -10.31 -1.35 10.46
C LEU A 500 -11.70 -1.95 10.24
N GLN A 501 -12.55 -1.24 9.50
CA GLN A 501 -13.91 -1.69 9.20
C GLN A 501 -13.96 -2.45 7.87
N VAL A 502 -14.50 -3.67 7.87
CA VAL A 502 -14.80 -4.37 6.61
C VAL A 502 -16.06 -3.76 5.99
N ILE A 503 -15.95 -3.26 4.75
CA ILE A 503 -17.04 -2.55 4.06
C ILE A 503 -17.50 -3.25 2.77
N SER A 504 -16.69 -4.11 2.18
CA SER A 504 -17.04 -4.84 0.95
C SER A 504 -16.48 -6.26 0.98
N VAL A 505 -17.29 -7.22 0.53
CA VAL A 505 -16.95 -8.65 0.49
C VAL A 505 -17.48 -9.24 -0.81
N ILE A 506 -16.62 -9.92 -1.56
CA ILE A 506 -17.01 -10.82 -2.64
C ILE A 506 -16.38 -12.17 -2.34
N ASP A 507 -17.18 -13.20 -2.14
CA ASP A 507 -16.73 -14.50 -1.64
C ASP A 507 -17.56 -15.64 -2.27
N HIS A 508 -16.97 -16.83 -2.34
CA HIS A 508 -17.63 -18.06 -2.78
C HIS A 508 -17.42 -19.23 -1.79
N HIS A 509 -16.66 -19.00 -0.71
CA HIS A 509 -16.44 -19.97 0.35
C HIS A 509 -17.62 -20.04 1.34
N LYS A 510 -17.50 -20.96 2.31
CA LYS A 510 -18.40 -20.97 3.46
C LYS A 510 -18.18 -19.70 4.28
N SER A 511 -19.16 -18.81 4.26
CA SER A 511 -18.99 -17.47 4.80
C SER A 511 -19.30 -17.33 6.29
N SER A 512 -18.51 -16.51 6.98
CA SER A 512 -18.73 -16.03 8.35
C SER A 512 -18.28 -14.59 8.43
N LEU A 513 -19.23 -13.65 8.33
CA LEU A 513 -18.96 -12.22 8.26
C LEU A 513 -19.39 -11.51 9.55
N ILE A 514 -18.43 -10.91 10.26
CA ILE A 514 -18.66 -10.14 11.49
C ILE A 514 -18.23 -8.69 11.22
N THR A 515 -19.19 -7.76 11.22
CA THR A 515 -18.96 -6.35 10.89
C THR A 515 -19.79 -5.42 11.76
N ASP A 516 -19.20 -4.30 12.20
CA ASP A 516 -19.90 -3.29 13.01
C ASP A 516 -20.78 -2.33 12.19
N SER A 517 -20.72 -2.41 10.86
CA SER A 517 -21.56 -1.62 9.94
C SER A 517 -21.98 -2.45 8.72
N PRO A 518 -23.12 -2.16 8.06
CA PRO A 518 -23.59 -2.92 6.91
C PRO A 518 -22.58 -2.87 5.74
N PRO A 519 -21.99 -4.02 5.34
CA PRO A 519 -21.10 -4.08 4.21
C PRO A 519 -21.86 -4.30 2.89
N LYS A 520 -21.22 -4.01 1.77
CA LYS A 520 -21.63 -4.53 0.46
C LYS A 520 -21.10 -5.96 0.34
N ALA A 521 -21.95 -6.96 0.53
CA ALA A 521 -21.56 -8.37 0.44
C ALA A 521 -22.22 -9.04 -0.77
N MET A 522 -21.42 -9.76 -1.56
CA MET A 522 -21.86 -10.63 -2.66
C MET A 522 -21.26 -12.01 -2.42
N ILE A 523 -22.11 -12.99 -2.14
CA ILE A 523 -21.69 -14.34 -1.81
C ILE A 523 -22.52 -15.28 -2.69
N SER A 524 -21.84 -16.13 -3.46
CA SER A 524 -22.50 -17.00 -4.43
C SER A 524 -21.83 -18.38 -4.46
N ASP A 525 -22.60 -19.40 -4.81
CA ASP A 525 -22.08 -20.76 -5.07
C ASP A 525 -21.46 -20.81 -6.47
N ALA A 526 -20.32 -20.14 -6.61
CA ALA A 526 -19.44 -20.18 -7.78
C ALA A 526 -18.19 -20.99 -7.43
N GLN A 527 -17.53 -21.58 -8.43
CA GLN A 527 -16.24 -22.23 -8.19
C GLN A 527 -15.08 -21.24 -8.15
N SER A 528 -15.23 -20.06 -8.76
CA SER A 528 -14.25 -18.97 -8.70
C SER A 528 -14.94 -17.68 -8.25
N SER A 529 -14.29 -16.91 -7.37
CA SER A 529 -14.81 -15.61 -6.94
C SER A 529 -14.89 -14.62 -8.12
N ASN A 530 -14.02 -14.77 -9.12
CA ASN A 530 -13.97 -13.92 -10.31
C ASN A 530 -15.18 -14.06 -11.23
N ALA A 531 -15.93 -15.17 -11.17
CA ALA A 531 -17.23 -15.25 -11.84
C ALA A 531 -18.21 -14.20 -11.29
N ILE A 532 -18.20 -13.99 -9.97
CA ILE A 532 -19.04 -12.99 -9.29
C ILE A 532 -18.53 -11.58 -9.61
N VAL A 533 -17.21 -11.35 -9.57
CA VAL A 533 -16.60 -10.06 -9.89
C VAL A 533 -16.93 -9.66 -11.34
N ALA A 534 -16.86 -10.60 -12.28
CA ALA A 534 -17.19 -10.38 -13.68
C ALA A 534 -18.65 -9.96 -13.90
N GLU A 535 -19.60 -10.63 -13.25
CA GLU A 535 -21.02 -10.27 -13.34
C GLU A 535 -21.28 -8.83 -12.83
N LEU A 536 -20.63 -8.43 -11.74
CA LEU A 536 -20.70 -7.05 -11.25
C LEU A 536 -20.08 -6.07 -12.24
N ALA A 537 -18.93 -6.40 -12.83
CA ALA A 537 -18.30 -5.60 -13.88
C ALA A 537 -19.20 -5.44 -15.12
N PHE A 538 -19.87 -6.50 -15.57
CA PHE A 538 -20.83 -6.41 -16.68
C PHE A 538 -21.92 -5.37 -16.41
N SER A 539 -22.46 -5.35 -15.20
CA SER A 539 -23.54 -4.42 -14.84
C SER A 539 -23.15 -2.94 -14.96
N ILE A 540 -21.87 -2.62 -14.70
CA ILE A 540 -21.33 -1.26 -14.83
C ILE A 540 -20.90 -1.00 -16.27
N ASN A 541 -20.17 -1.92 -16.88
CA ASN A 541 -19.65 -1.75 -18.23
C ASN A 541 -20.80 -1.67 -19.26
N ASP A 542 -21.93 -2.34 -19.04
CA ASP A 542 -23.13 -2.18 -19.89
C ASP A 542 -23.80 -0.81 -19.74
N GLN A 543 -23.55 -0.09 -18.64
CA GLN A 543 -24.13 1.25 -18.42
C GLN A 543 -23.27 2.38 -18.99
N TYR A 544 -21.96 2.16 -19.15
CA TYR A 544 -21.02 3.22 -19.49
C TYR A 544 -20.03 2.86 -20.61
N GLY A 545 -19.95 1.58 -21.00
CA GLY A 545 -19.00 1.05 -21.98
C GLY A 545 -19.56 1.00 -23.39
N LEU A 546 -18.86 1.67 -24.31
CA LEU A 546 -19.19 1.64 -25.74
C LEU A 546 -18.50 0.49 -26.49
N GLY A 547 -17.57 -0.21 -25.84
CA GLY A 547 -16.83 -1.32 -26.46
C GLY A 547 -16.01 -0.92 -27.69
N GLY A 548 -15.60 0.34 -27.76
CA GLY A 548 -14.83 0.89 -28.88
C GLY A 548 -15.62 1.14 -30.17
N MET A 549 -16.96 1.02 -30.15
CA MET A 549 -17.83 1.31 -31.29
C MET A 549 -18.19 2.80 -31.36
N THR A 550 -18.28 3.36 -32.56
CA THR A 550 -18.86 4.69 -32.79
C THR A 550 -20.39 4.64 -32.88
N GLU A 551 -21.05 5.80 -32.79
CA GLU A 551 -22.51 5.88 -32.92
C GLU A 551 -22.98 5.37 -34.29
N GLU A 552 -22.24 5.70 -35.37
CA GLU A 552 -22.53 5.23 -36.72
C GLU A 552 -22.40 3.71 -36.86
N GLU A 553 -21.40 3.11 -36.22
CA GLU A 553 -21.20 1.66 -36.22
C GLU A 553 -22.36 0.94 -35.50
N VAL A 554 -22.77 1.46 -34.33
CA VAL A 554 -23.92 0.96 -33.58
C VAL A 554 -25.21 1.07 -34.40
N ASP A 555 -25.45 2.21 -35.03
CA ASP A 555 -26.65 2.44 -35.84
C ASP A 555 -26.70 1.59 -37.11
N SER A 556 -25.55 1.39 -37.74
CA SER A 556 -25.41 0.49 -38.88
C SER A 556 -25.75 -0.95 -38.48
N GLN A 557 -25.20 -1.42 -37.36
CA GLN A 557 -25.45 -2.77 -36.87
C GLN A 557 -26.90 -2.97 -36.39
N LEU A 558 -27.49 -1.97 -35.73
CA LEU A 558 -28.91 -2.00 -35.34
C LEU A 558 -29.82 -2.22 -36.55
N LYS A 559 -29.56 -1.51 -37.66
CA LYS A 559 -30.31 -1.68 -38.92
C LYS A 559 -30.09 -3.06 -39.56
N GLU A 560 -28.90 -3.64 -39.41
CA GLU A 560 -28.59 -5.00 -39.88
C GLU A 560 -29.40 -6.04 -39.10
N VAL A 561 -29.31 -6.00 -37.77
CA VAL A 561 -29.93 -6.99 -36.87
C VAL A 561 -31.45 -6.86 -36.83
N ALA A 562 -32.00 -5.64 -36.95
CA ALA A 562 -33.45 -5.41 -37.01
C ALA A 562 -34.14 -6.09 -38.20
N LYS A 563 -33.40 -6.51 -39.23
CA LYS A 563 -33.97 -7.24 -40.37
C LYS A 563 -34.41 -8.65 -40.01
N ASP A 564 -33.82 -9.26 -38.98
CA ASP A 564 -34.14 -10.61 -38.53
C ASP A 564 -33.93 -10.78 -37.01
N LEU A 565 -35.04 -10.67 -36.27
CA LEU A 565 -35.12 -10.90 -34.82
C LEU A 565 -35.80 -12.24 -34.49
N SER A 566 -35.75 -13.21 -35.40
CA SER A 566 -36.39 -14.53 -35.19
C SER A 566 -35.67 -15.41 -34.16
N SER A 567 -34.38 -15.15 -33.89
CA SER A 567 -33.56 -15.91 -32.95
C SER A 567 -33.33 -15.15 -31.63
N VAL A 568 -33.19 -15.89 -30.52
CA VAL A 568 -32.87 -15.33 -29.19
C VAL A 568 -31.52 -14.60 -29.22
N GLN A 569 -30.55 -15.14 -29.97
CA GLN A 569 -29.24 -14.53 -30.22
C GLN A 569 -29.38 -13.14 -30.86
N SER A 570 -30.15 -13.01 -31.95
CA SER A 570 -30.40 -11.73 -32.61
C SER A 570 -31.06 -10.72 -31.65
N ILE A 571 -32.01 -11.18 -30.82
CA ILE A 571 -32.68 -10.34 -29.83
C ILE A 571 -31.69 -9.81 -28.78
N ARG A 572 -30.81 -10.67 -28.24
CA ARG A 572 -29.78 -10.24 -27.26
C ARG A 572 -28.78 -9.26 -27.85
N ILE A 573 -28.31 -9.51 -29.08
CA ILE A 573 -27.43 -8.56 -29.80
C ILE A 573 -28.15 -7.22 -29.98
N TYR A 574 -29.42 -7.25 -30.40
CA TYR A 574 -30.22 -6.04 -30.57
C TYR A 574 -30.37 -5.27 -29.25
N GLN A 575 -30.63 -5.94 -28.13
CA GLN A 575 -30.72 -5.34 -26.80
C GLN A 575 -29.40 -4.67 -26.37
N ARG A 576 -28.26 -5.34 -26.57
CA ARG A 576 -26.93 -4.77 -26.27
C ARG A 576 -26.63 -3.53 -27.09
N LEU A 577 -26.97 -3.55 -28.38
CA LEU A 577 -26.82 -2.39 -29.26
C LEU A 577 -27.74 -1.23 -28.87
N LEU A 578 -29.00 -1.51 -28.50
CA LEU A 578 -29.91 -0.49 -27.98
C LEU A 578 -29.38 0.14 -26.69
N GLN A 579 -28.78 -0.67 -25.80
CA GLN A 579 -28.15 -0.18 -24.60
C GLN A 579 -26.96 0.73 -24.92
N LYS A 580 -26.09 0.39 -25.88
CA LYS A 580 -25.01 1.29 -26.35
C LYS A 580 -25.55 2.58 -26.96
N LYS A 581 -26.60 2.48 -27.78
CA LYS A 581 -27.28 3.65 -28.34
C LYS A 581 -27.84 4.55 -27.25
N LYS A 582 -28.41 3.97 -26.19
CA LYS A 582 -28.85 4.73 -25.00
C LYS A 582 -27.68 5.49 -24.37
N ILE A 583 -26.50 4.87 -24.23
CA ILE A 583 -25.30 5.51 -23.66
C ILE A 583 -24.95 6.78 -24.42
N PHE A 584 -24.88 6.75 -25.75
CA PHE A 584 -24.61 7.94 -26.59
C PHE A 584 -25.59 9.10 -26.37
N HIS A 585 -26.83 8.80 -25.95
CA HIS A 585 -27.87 9.80 -25.71
C HIS A 585 -28.01 10.20 -24.23
N THR A 586 -27.23 9.62 -23.33
CA THR A 586 -27.10 10.06 -21.92
C THR A 586 -25.90 11.00 -21.77
N ASP A 587 -25.96 11.95 -20.84
CA ASP A 587 -24.98 13.06 -20.72
C ASP A 587 -23.51 12.57 -20.73
N GLY A 588 -22.78 13.03 -21.74
CA GLY A 588 -21.76 12.26 -22.47
C GLY A 588 -20.31 12.51 -22.06
N HIS A 589 -20.00 12.42 -20.77
CA HIS A 589 -18.61 12.56 -20.29
C HIS A 589 -18.03 11.29 -19.67
N HIS A 590 -18.85 10.31 -19.32
CA HIS A 590 -18.40 9.08 -18.67
C HIS A 590 -18.02 8.01 -19.69
N TYR A 591 -17.03 7.17 -19.35
CA TYR A 591 -16.55 6.10 -20.20
C TYR A 591 -15.97 4.93 -19.41
N VAL A 592 -15.95 3.77 -20.06
CA VAL A 592 -15.04 2.67 -19.76
C VAL A 592 -14.16 2.46 -20.98
N ASP A 593 -12.84 2.49 -20.79
CA ASP A 593 -11.88 2.31 -21.87
C ASP A 593 -11.92 0.84 -22.36
N PRO A 594 -12.04 0.59 -23.68
CA PRO A 594 -12.17 -0.77 -24.20
C PRO A 594 -10.92 -1.64 -23.98
N LYS A 595 -9.71 -1.05 -23.91
CA LYS A 595 -8.49 -1.80 -23.55
C LYS A 595 -8.58 -2.27 -22.10
N ARG A 596 -9.08 -1.42 -21.20
CA ARG A 596 -9.31 -1.82 -19.81
C ARG A 596 -10.35 -2.92 -19.68
N GLU A 597 -11.49 -2.83 -20.37
CA GLU A 597 -12.49 -3.93 -20.36
C GLU A 597 -11.91 -5.24 -20.89
N MET A 598 -11.11 -5.19 -21.96
CA MET A 598 -10.46 -6.37 -22.53
C MET A 598 -9.53 -7.05 -21.51
N VAL A 599 -8.67 -6.27 -20.86
CA VAL A 599 -7.73 -6.77 -19.84
C VAL A 599 -8.48 -7.35 -18.65
N GLU A 600 -9.49 -6.64 -18.14
CA GLU A 600 -10.34 -7.12 -17.04
C GLU A 600 -11.00 -8.46 -17.35
N TYR A 601 -11.67 -8.57 -18.49
CA TYR A 601 -12.38 -9.81 -18.83
C TYR A 601 -11.43 -10.98 -19.08
N LEU A 602 -10.23 -10.73 -19.62
CA LEU A 602 -9.21 -11.77 -19.76
C LEU A 602 -8.71 -12.24 -18.41
N HIS A 603 -8.39 -11.33 -17.49
CA HIS A 603 -8.05 -11.67 -16.10
C HIS A 603 -9.11 -12.56 -15.46
N PHE A 604 -10.40 -12.22 -15.58
CA PHE A 604 -11.49 -13.02 -15.02
C PHE A 604 -11.57 -14.42 -15.67
N ILE A 605 -11.46 -14.52 -17.00
CA ILE A 605 -11.45 -15.84 -17.66
C ILE A 605 -10.34 -16.71 -17.09
N TYR A 606 -9.11 -16.19 -17.00
CA TYR A 606 -7.97 -17.00 -16.57
C TYR A 606 -8.04 -17.40 -15.10
N ALA A 607 -8.52 -16.51 -14.23
CA ALA A 607 -8.78 -16.84 -12.83
C ALA A 607 -9.85 -17.94 -12.70
N ILE A 608 -10.97 -17.82 -13.43
CA ILE A 608 -12.01 -18.87 -13.48
C ILE A 608 -11.42 -20.19 -13.98
N LEU A 609 -10.57 -20.17 -15.01
CA LEU A 609 -9.95 -21.37 -15.56
C LEU A 609 -9.03 -22.08 -14.57
N ASP A 610 -8.24 -21.35 -13.80
CA ASP A 610 -7.33 -21.94 -12.80
C ASP A 610 -8.13 -22.63 -11.69
N ASP A 611 -9.12 -21.94 -11.12
CA ASP A 611 -9.85 -22.43 -9.95
C ASP A 611 -10.82 -23.58 -10.29
N THR A 612 -11.36 -23.56 -11.51
CA THR A 612 -12.25 -24.62 -12.03
C THR A 612 -11.51 -25.85 -12.57
N ASP A 613 -10.16 -25.86 -12.56
CA ASP A 613 -9.32 -26.89 -13.21
C ASP A 613 -9.73 -27.08 -14.69
N LEU A 614 -9.74 -25.95 -15.43
CA LEU A 614 -10.20 -25.81 -16.81
C LEU A 614 -11.64 -26.30 -17.04
N LEU A 615 -12.58 -25.72 -16.29
CA LEU A 615 -14.00 -26.06 -16.32
C LEU A 615 -14.34 -27.53 -15.99
N THR A 616 -13.42 -28.27 -15.37
CA THR A 616 -13.67 -29.65 -14.92
C THR A 616 -14.57 -29.67 -13.68
N LYS A 617 -14.42 -28.66 -12.81
CA LYS A 617 -15.25 -28.43 -11.62
C LYS A 617 -15.87 -27.07 -11.77
N VAL A 618 -17.16 -27.04 -12.12
CA VAL A 618 -17.87 -25.80 -12.42
C VAL A 618 -19.27 -25.81 -11.83
N SER A 619 -19.69 -24.65 -11.37
CA SER A 619 -21.08 -24.33 -11.10
C SER A 619 -21.79 -23.84 -12.37
N ARG A 620 -23.09 -23.62 -12.25
CA ARG A 620 -23.89 -22.94 -13.28
C ARG A 620 -23.45 -21.48 -13.49
N VAL A 621 -23.03 -20.81 -12.42
CA VAL A 621 -22.57 -19.41 -12.47
C VAL A 621 -21.32 -19.32 -13.33
N ASP A 622 -20.35 -20.21 -13.13
CA ASP A 622 -19.07 -20.20 -13.85
C ASP A 622 -19.28 -20.37 -15.36
N VAL A 623 -20.05 -21.38 -15.81
CA VAL A 623 -20.24 -21.63 -17.26
C VAL A 623 -21.02 -20.52 -17.96
N ASN A 624 -22.00 -19.91 -17.29
CA ASN A 624 -22.76 -18.78 -17.84
C ASN A 624 -21.91 -17.51 -17.90
N CYS A 625 -21.09 -17.28 -16.88
CA CYS A 625 -20.16 -16.17 -16.83
C CYS A 625 -19.11 -16.30 -17.94
N VAL A 626 -18.48 -17.47 -18.11
CA VAL A 626 -17.49 -17.71 -19.18
C VAL A 626 -18.12 -17.53 -20.57
N ALA A 627 -19.34 -18.03 -20.81
CA ALA A 627 -20.04 -17.79 -22.07
C ALA A 627 -20.22 -16.28 -22.33
N SER A 628 -20.60 -15.52 -21.30
CA SER A 628 -20.76 -14.07 -21.39
C SER A 628 -19.43 -13.35 -21.62
N LEU A 629 -18.36 -13.75 -20.93
CA LEU A 629 -17.01 -13.20 -21.12
C LEU A 629 -16.53 -13.41 -22.56
N LEU A 630 -16.68 -14.62 -23.12
CA LEU A 630 -16.28 -14.92 -24.49
C LEU A 630 -17.00 -14.04 -25.52
N ASN A 631 -18.33 -13.90 -25.36
CA ASN A 631 -19.13 -13.05 -26.25
C ASN A 631 -18.73 -11.58 -26.15
N ARG A 632 -18.46 -11.08 -24.94
CA ARG A 632 -18.03 -9.69 -24.69
C ARG A 632 -16.63 -9.41 -25.22
N LEU A 633 -15.67 -10.27 -24.91
CA LEU A 633 -14.30 -10.20 -25.43
C LEU A 633 -14.30 -10.19 -26.97
N LYS A 634 -15.07 -11.08 -27.59
CA LYS A 634 -15.15 -11.11 -29.05
C LYS A 634 -15.76 -9.83 -29.60
N SER A 635 -16.77 -9.30 -28.91
CA SER A 635 -17.41 -8.05 -29.31
C SER A 635 -16.46 -6.85 -29.22
N LEU A 636 -15.66 -6.77 -28.16
CA LEU A 636 -14.61 -5.76 -27.98
C LEU A 636 -13.54 -5.86 -29.06
N MET A 637 -13.02 -7.07 -29.31
CA MET A 637 -11.96 -7.29 -30.31
C MET A 637 -12.43 -6.93 -31.73
N MET A 638 -13.68 -7.27 -32.06
CA MET A 638 -14.23 -7.00 -33.39
C MET A 638 -14.81 -5.59 -33.54
N LYS A 639 -14.91 -4.81 -32.45
CA LYS A 639 -15.69 -3.56 -32.38
C LYS A 639 -17.09 -3.74 -32.98
N LYS A 640 -17.73 -4.86 -32.64
CA LYS A 640 -19.04 -5.27 -33.17
C LYS A 640 -19.73 -6.18 -32.16
N GLU A 641 -21.00 -5.97 -31.85
CA GLU A 641 -21.72 -6.87 -30.96
C GLU A 641 -21.92 -8.25 -31.62
N VAL A 642 -21.34 -9.29 -31.02
CA VAL A 642 -21.43 -10.66 -31.50
C VAL A 642 -21.74 -11.63 -30.38
N GLU A 643 -22.14 -12.84 -30.76
CA GLU A 643 -22.36 -13.94 -29.83
C GLU A 643 -21.79 -15.20 -30.48
N ILE A 644 -20.62 -15.65 -30.00
CA ILE A 644 -19.86 -16.80 -30.51
C ILE A 644 -20.20 -18.10 -29.76
N VAL A 645 -20.86 -17.99 -28.62
CA VAL A 645 -21.33 -19.14 -27.85
C VAL A 645 -22.66 -18.84 -27.17
N HIS A 646 -23.60 -19.79 -27.22
CA HIS A 646 -24.85 -19.75 -26.48
C HIS A 646 -25.12 -21.11 -25.83
N LEU A 647 -25.88 -21.09 -24.73
CA LEU A 647 -26.21 -22.27 -23.93
C LEU A 647 -27.71 -22.58 -23.90
N ASP A 648 -28.55 -21.76 -24.53
CA ASP A 648 -30.03 -21.85 -24.47
C ASP A 648 -30.60 -23.19 -24.99
N ASP A 649 -29.88 -23.86 -25.88
CA ASP A 649 -30.25 -25.15 -26.45
C ASP A 649 -29.86 -26.34 -25.55
N ILE A 650 -29.10 -26.11 -24.48
CA ILE A 650 -28.77 -27.14 -23.48
C ILE A 650 -29.90 -27.17 -22.45
N ARG A 651 -30.51 -28.33 -22.28
CA ARG A 651 -31.51 -28.55 -21.24
C ARG A 651 -30.91 -28.30 -19.85
N GLU A 652 -31.65 -27.57 -19.01
CA GLU A 652 -31.32 -27.38 -17.59
C GLU A 652 -31.61 -28.66 -16.79
N ASP A 653 -30.70 -29.64 -16.90
CA ASP A 653 -30.68 -30.89 -16.14
C ASP A 653 -29.36 -31.03 -15.33
N ASP A 654 -29.21 -32.12 -14.57
CA ASP A 654 -28.00 -32.36 -13.75
C ASP A 654 -26.71 -32.45 -14.59
N ASP A 655 -26.83 -32.68 -15.91
CA ASP A 655 -25.71 -32.70 -16.86
C ASP A 655 -25.47 -31.33 -17.54
N PHE A 656 -26.25 -30.29 -17.21
CA PHE A 656 -26.16 -28.97 -17.84
C PHE A 656 -24.75 -28.42 -17.81
N THR A 657 -24.14 -28.33 -16.63
CA THR A 657 -22.80 -27.76 -16.43
C THR A 657 -21.74 -28.51 -17.23
N LYS A 658 -21.83 -29.84 -17.26
CA LYS A 658 -20.94 -30.71 -18.04
C LYS A 658 -21.08 -30.50 -19.55
N LYS A 659 -22.32 -30.42 -20.06
CA LYS A 659 -22.60 -30.16 -21.48
C LYS A 659 -22.16 -28.75 -21.89
N ALA A 660 -22.40 -27.76 -21.03
CA ALA A 660 -22.01 -26.36 -21.22
C ALA A 660 -20.48 -26.20 -21.22
N ALA A 661 -19.79 -26.75 -20.22
CA ALA A 661 -18.33 -26.75 -20.16
C ALA A 661 -17.72 -27.41 -21.40
N LYS A 662 -18.25 -28.56 -21.82
CA LYS A 662 -17.80 -29.21 -23.06
C LYS A 662 -17.96 -28.28 -24.27
N ARG A 663 -19.10 -27.60 -24.41
CA ARG A 663 -19.30 -26.67 -25.52
C ARG A 663 -18.33 -25.50 -25.50
N LEU A 664 -18.08 -24.94 -24.32
CA LEU A 664 -17.13 -23.85 -24.16
C LEU A 664 -15.72 -24.32 -24.56
N LEU A 665 -15.25 -25.44 -24.02
CA LEU A 665 -13.93 -26.03 -24.34
C LEU A 665 -13.75 -26.37 -25.82
N GLN A 666 -14.84 -26.64 -26.54
CA GLN A 666 -14.81 -26.93 -27.98
C GLN A 666 -14.98 -25.68 -28.87
N ASN A 667 -15.05 -24.48 -28.29
CA ASN A 667 -15.13 -23.23 -29.03
C ASN A 667 -13.73 -22.76 -29.49
N GLU A 668 -13.59 -22.37 -30.75
CA GLU A 668 -12.30 -21.96 -31.36
C GLU A 668 -11.66 -20.76 -30.65
N ASP A 669 -12.45 -19.75 -30.30
CA ASP A 669 -11.96 -18.56 -29.60
C ASP A 669 -11.52 -18.90 -28.17
N PHE A 670 -12.28 -19.74 -27.46
CA PHE A 670 -11.85 -20.17 -26.12
C PHE A 670 -10.61 -21.05 -26.15
N TYR A 671 -10.53 -21.97 -27.11
CA TYR A 671 -9.33 -22.78 -27.35
C TYR A 671 -8.09 -21.92 -27.54
N SER A 672 -8.18 -20.87 -28.36
CA SER A 672 -7.06 -19.96 -28.58
C SER A 672 -6.57 -19.25 -27.30
N LEU A 673 -7.43 -19.07 -26.29
CA LEU A 673 -7.06 -18.46 -25.01
C LEU A 673 -6.37 -19.46 -24.09
N TYR A 674 -6.98 -20.63 -23.85
CA TYR A 674 -6.42 -21.59 -22.91
C TYR A 674 -5.24 -22.38 -23.49
N SER A 675 -5.13 -22.51 -24.82
CA SER A 675 -3.97 -23.15 -25.45
C SER A 675 -2.67 -22.42 -25.16
N LYS A 676 -2.69 -21.07 -25.15
CA LYS A 676 -1.54 -20.25 -24.78
C LYS A 676 -1.08 -20.50 -23.34
N VAL A 677 -2.01 -20.55 -22.39
CA VAL A 677 -1.66 -20.86 -20.99
C VAL A 677 -1.11 -22.27 -20.86
N TYR A 678 -1.68 -23.23 -21.59
CA TYR A 678 -1.20 -24.61 -21.60
C TYR A 678 0.22 -24.70 -22.15
N GLU A 679 0.52 -23.99 -23.23
CA GLU A 679 1.87 -23.92 -23.79
C GLU A 679 2.89 -23.40 -22.75
N HIS A 680 2.56 -22.35 -22.01
CA HIS A 680 3.42 -21.83 -20.95
C HIS A 680 3.55 -22.80 -19.76
N LYS A 681 2.45 -23.48 -19.38
CA LYS A 681 2.49 -24.53 -18.34
C LYS A 681 3.35 -25.72 -18.76
N GLU A 682 3.23 -26.15 -20.02
CA GLU A 682 4.03 -27.24 -20.60
C GLU A 682 5.53 -26.90 -20.53
N GLN A 683 5.91 -25.69 -20.92
CA GLN A 683 7.29 -25.20 -20.82
C GLN A 683 7.77 -25.11 -19.36
N GLY A 684 6.96 -24.54 -18.47
CA GLY A 684 7.29 -24.42 -17.05
C GLY A 684 7.48 -25.77 -16.35
N VAL A 685 6.72 -26.81 -16.74
CA VAL A 685 6.92 -28.18 -16.25
C VAL A 685 8.27 -28.72 -16.73
N ASP A 686 8.61 -28.56 -18.01
CA ASP A 686 9.90 -29.02 -18.55
C ASP A 686 11.08 -28.34 -17.86
N GLU A 687 11.06 -27.02 -17.67
CA GLU A 687 12.12 -26.30 -16.96
C GLU A 687 12.30 -26.81 -15.52
N ASN A 688 11.19 -27.10 -14.83
CA ASN A 688 11.25 -27.63 -13.48
C ASN A 688 11.82 -29.05 -13.45
N LEU A 689 11.45 -29.90 -14.42
CA LEU A 689 12.00 -31.24 -14.57
C LEU A 689 13.51 -31.19 -14.85
N GLU A 690 13.97 -30.27 -15.69
CA GLU A 690 15.39 -30.06 -15.97
C GLU A 690 16.18 -29.57 -14.74
N LYS A 691 15.68 -28.55 -14.03
CA LYS A 691 16.28 -28.05 -12.78
C LYS A 691 16.40 -29.19 -11.76
N ALA A 692 15.33 -29.97 -11.60
CA ALA A 692 15.33 -31.09 -10.68
C ALA A 692 16.30 -32.20 -11.11
N ALA A 693 16.41 -32.50 -12.41
CA ALA A 693 17.39 -33.46 -12.92
C ALA A 693 18.84 -33.04 -12.61
N LYS A 694 19.12 -31.73 -12.58
CA LYS A 694 20.42 -31.15 -12.19
C LYS A 694 20.64 -31.06 -10.67
N GLY A 695 19.63 -31.40 -9.86
CA GLY A 695 19.68 -31.21 -8.41
C GLY A 695 19.54 -29.74 -7.96
N GLU A 696 19.12 -28.86 -8.85
CA GLU A 696 18.83 -27.46 -8.55
C GLU A 696 17.46 -27.31 -7.88
N LYS A 697 17.19 -26.14 -7.29
CA LYS A 697 15.90 -25.85 -6.66
C LYS A 697 14.79 -25.84 -7.72
N ALA A 698 13.89 -26.82 -7.63
CA ALA A 698 12.72 -26.96 -8.51
C ALA A 698 11.40 -26.98 -7.70
N ASN A 699 10.33 -26.49 -8.32
CA ASN A 699 9.02 -26.33 -7.69
C ASN A 699 8.07 -27.53 -7.96
N ILE A 700 8.61 -28.73 -8.12
CA ILE A 700 7.82 -29.94 -8.49
C ILE A 700 6.99 -30.49 -7.31
N PHE A 701 7.46 -30.28 -6.08
CA PHE A 701 6.85 -30.84 -4.86
C PHE A 701 6.12 -29.78 -4.02
N THR A 702 5.87 -28.59 -4.57
CA THR A 702 5.22 -27.48 -3.86
C THR A 702 3.79 -27.81 -3.49
N ASP A 703 3.07 -28.54 -4.36
CA ASP A 703 1.72 -29.00 -4.05
C ASP A 703 1.71 -30.24 -3.13
N THR A 704 2.14 -30.06 -1.88
CA THR A 704 2.12 -31.10 -0.83
C THR A 704 1.38 -30.61 0.41
N LYS A 705 0.45 -31.43 0.95
CA LYS A 705 -0.28 -31.12 2.18
C LYS A 705 -0.12 -32.21 3.23
N ILE A 706 -0.19 -31.81 4.50
CA ILE A 706 -0.37 -32.74 5.63
C ILE A 706 -1.87 -32.88 5.86
N LEU A 707 -2.38 -34.11 5.78
CA LEU A 707 -3.80 -34.43 5.90
C LEU A 707 -4.02 -35.44 7.02
N ASN A 708 -5.11 -35.24 7.77
CA ASN A 708 -5.47 -36.00 8.96
C ASN A 708 -4.32 -36.14 9.98
N TYR A 709 -3.42 -35.14 10.03
CA TYR A 709 -2.24 -35.03 10.90
C TYR A 709 -1.14 -36.10 10.72
N CYS A 710 -1.43 -37.25 10.12
CA CYS A 710 -0.46 -38.35 9.97
C CYS A 710 -0.03 -38.67 8.52
N ASN A 711 -0.56 -37.97 7.51
CA ASN A 711 -0.29 -38.27 6.10
C ASN A 711 0.28 -37.06 5.38
N ARG A 712 1.39 -37.23 4.66
CA ARG A 712 1.94 -36.24 3.74
C ARG A 712 1.59 -36.64 2.31
N VAL A 713 0.75 -35.86 1.63
CA VAL A 713 0.24 -36.19 0.29
C VAL A 713 0.54 -35.06 -0.68
N GLY A 714 1.36 -35.36 -1.69
CA GLY A 714 1.72 -34.46 -2.77
C GLY A 714 1.15 -34.87 -4.13
N GLN A 715 1.09 -33.93 -5.06
CA GLN A 715 0.73 -34.17 -6.45
C GLN A 715 1.62 -33.32 -7.37
N THR A 716 2.05 -33.91 -8.49
CA THR A 716 2.65 -33.21 -9.62
C THR A 716 1.83 -33.54 -10.85
N LYS A 717 1.30 -32.51 -11.51
CA LYS A 717 0.61 -32.64 -12.79
C LYS A 717 1.63 -32.42 -13.91
N ILE A 718 1.65 -33.30 -14.91
CA ILE A 718 2.49 -33.18 -16.11
C ILE A 718 1.64 -33.33 -17.36
N PHE A 719 2.08 -32.74 -18.47
CA PHE A 719 1.45 -32.98 -19.77
C PHE A 719 2.09 -34.19 -20.45
N ALA A 720 1.37 -34.80 -21.39
CA ALA A 720 1.88 -35.95 -22.14
C ALA A 720 3.18 -35.64 -22.90
N CYS A 721 3.34 -34.41 -23.40
CA CYS A 721 4.56 -33.94 -24.06
C CYS A 721 5.77 -33.88 -23.11
N ASN A 722 5.56 -33.63 -21.80
CA ASN A 722 6.65 -33.58 -20.82
C ASN A 722 7.10 -34.96 -20.34
N TYR A 723 6.29 -36.01 -20.58
CA TYR A 723 6.57 -37.35 -20.04
C TYR A 723 7.97 -37.89 -20.39
N PRO A 724 8.49 -37.73 -21.63
CA PRO A 724 9.86 -38.15 -21.95
C PRO A 724 10.92 -37.47 -21.08
N ASN A 725 10.73 -36.20 -20.72
CA ASN A 725 11.64 -35.47 -19.83
C ASN A 725 11.47 -35.91 -18.38
N PHE A 726 10.23 -36.14 -17.93
CA PHE A 726 9.97 -36.74 -16.62
C PHE A 726 10.64 -38.11 -16.48
N GLN A 727 10.53 -38.96 -17.50
CA GLN A 727 11.14 -40.30 -17.47
C GLN A 727 12.66 -40.24 -17.29
N LYS A 728 13.33 -39.30 -17.97
CA LYS A 728 14.78 -39.05 -17.80
C LYS A 728 15.13 -38.56 -16.39
N ALA A 729 14.27 -37.74 -15.78
CA ALA A 729 14.48 -37.15 -14.46
C ALA A 729 13.96 -38.01 -13.29
N SER A 730 13.16 -39.05 -13.57
CA SER A 730 12.35 -39.80 -12.60
C SER A 730 13.12 -40.30 -11.39
N LEU A 731 14.27 -40.97 -11.59
CA LEU A 731 15.09 -41.51 -10.50
C LEU A 731 15.60 -40.40 -9.57
N GLN A 732 16.07 -39.29 -10.14
CA GLN A 732 16.57 -38.14 -9.39
C GLN A 732 15.44 -37.44 -8.61
N LEU A 733 14.24 -37.36 -9.21
CA LEU A 733 13.05 -36.81 -8.55
C LEU A 733 12.60 -37.68 -7.38
N GLN A 734 12.54 -38.99 -7.57
CA GLN A 734 12.14 -39.94 -6.53
C GLN A 734 13.13 -39.88 -5.34
N LYS A 735 14.43 -39.75 -5.61
CA LYS A 735 15.46 -39.52 -4.58
C LYS A 735 15.22 -38.25 -3.78
N GLN A 736 15.03 -37.11 -4.46
CA GLN A 736 14.74 -35.84 -3.78
C GLN A 736 13.44 -35.89 -2.96
N TRP A 737 12.40 -36.52 -3.50
CA TRP A 737 11.14 -36.69 -2.79
C TRP A 737 11.31 -37.55 -1.53
N TYR A 738 12.05 -38.66 -1.63
CA TYR A 738 12.37 -39.55 -0.52
C TYR A 738 13.17 -38.83 0.58
N GLU A 739 14.21 -38.08 0.21
CA GLU A 739 14.98 -37.26 1.16
C GLU A 739 14.08 -36.24 1.89
N LYS A 740 13.16 -35.58 1.16
CA LYS A 740 12.16 -34.70 1.78
C LYS A 740 11.23 -35.45 2.72
N ALA A 741 10.80 -36.66 2.37
CA ALA A 741 9.95 -37.49 3.21
C ALA A 741 10.66 -37.88 4.52
N LEU A 742 11.93 -38.31 4.44
CA LEU A 742 12.78 -38.59 5.60
C LEU A 742 12.92 -37.37 6.52
N ASN A 743 13.23 -36.21 5.95
CA ASN A 743 13.39 -34.97 6.73
C ASN A 743 12.10 -34.57 7.45
N VAL A 744 10.94 -34.69 6.79
CA VAL A 744 9.65 -34.39 7.42
C VAL A 744 9.36 -35.35 8.57
N TYR A 745 9.56 -36.66 8.39
CA TYR A 745 9.35 -37.63 9.46
C TYR A 745 10.33 -37.44 10.63
N ALA A 746 11.59 -37.06 10.34
CA ALA A 746 12.57 -36.76 11.37
C ALA A 746 12.13 -35.57 12.25
N ASN A 747 11.50 -34.56 11.65
CA ASN A 747 11.00 -33.37 12.34
C ASN A 747 9.63 -33.59 13.00
N ASN A 748 8.77 -34.45 12.43
CA ASN A 748 7.47 -34.80 12.99
C ASN A 748 7.19 -36.30 12.79
N ARG A 749 7.35 -37.06 13.89
CA ARG A 749 7.18 -38.52 13.92
C ARG A 749 5.72 -38.99 13.79
N GLU A 750 4.75 -38.09 13.89
CA GLU A 750 3.34 -38.41 13.68
C GLU A 750 3.00 -38.62 12.20
N ILE A 751 3.81 -38.07 11.29
CA ILE A 751 3.62 -38.19 9.84
C ILE A 751 4.23 -39.52 9.39
N MET A 752 3.37 -40.54 9.24
CA MET A 752 3.79 -41.93 9.02
C MET A 752 3.54 -42.43 7.60
N LEU A 753 2.68 -41.77 6.83
CA LEU A 753 2.38 -42.16 5.45
C LEU A 753 2.72 -41.03 4.49
N HIS A 754 3.61 -41.31 3.53
CA HIS A 754 4.03 -40.35 2.52
C HIS A 754 3.60 -40.84 1.15
N LEU A 755 2.76 -40.05 0.47
CA LEU A 755 2.24 -40.32 -0.85
C LEU A 755 2.58 -39.17 -1.80
N HIS A 756 2.94 -39.47 -3.04
CA HIS A 756 3.09 -38.46 -4.08
C HIS A 756 2.63 -38.99 -5.42
N THR A 757 1.70 -38.30 -6.07
CA THR A 757 1.20 -38.72 -7.38
C THR A 757 1.77 -37.90 -8.51
N ILE A 758 2.29 -38.57 -9.53
CA ILE A 758 2.57 -38.00 -10.83
C ILE A 758 1.37 -38.31 -11.73
N SER A 759 0.63 -37.28 -12.13
CA SER A 759 -0.63 -37.43 -12.87
C SER A 759 -0.59 -36.69 -14.21
N THR A 760 -1.00 -37.35 -15.28
CA THR A 760 -1.06 -36.76 -16.61
C THR A 760 -2.34 -35.97 -16.81
N ILE A 761 -2.21 -34.71 -17.23
CA ILE A 761 -3.34 -33.87 -17.63
C ILE A 761 -3.48 -33.83 -19.16
N ALA A 762 -4.70 -33.59 -19.63
CA ALA A 762 -5.00 -33.45 -21.04
C ALA A 762 -4.25 -32.27 -21.64
N SER A 763 -3.81 -32.37 -22.90
CA SER A 763 -3.30 -31.21 -23.64
C SER A 763 -4.46 -30.32 -24.08
N ALA A 764 -4.17 -29.05 -24.38
CA ALA A 764 -5.18 -28.11 -24.87
C ALA A 764 -5.89 -28.64 -26.13
N GLU A 765 -5.11 -29.22 -27.05
CA GLU A 765 -5.64 -29.81 -28.30
C GLU A 765 -6.53 -31.03 -28.02
N GLY A 766 -6.14 -31.87 -27.05
CA GLY A 766 -6.94 -33.03 -26.64
C GLY A 766 -8.30 -32.62 -26.08
N LEU A 767 -8.33 -31.56 -25.27
CA LEU A 767 -9.56 -30.98 -24.72
C LEU A 767 -10.46 -30.39 -25.80
N TYR A 768 -9.87 -29.64 -26.74
CA TYR A 768 -10.57 -29.01 -27.86
C TYR A 768 -11.24 -30.05 -28.78
N LYS A 769 -10.53 -31.14 -29.10
CA LYS A 769 -11.09 -32.23 -29.93
C LYS A 769 -12.20 -33.00 -29.21
N GLY A 770 -12.25 -32.97 -27.88
CA GLY A 770 -13.31 -33.58 -27.06
C GLY A 770 -13.42 -35.11 -27.15
N GLY A 771 -12.37 -35.77 -27.63
CA GLY A 771 -12.28 -37.23 -27.75
C GLY A 771 -11.72 -37.89 -26.49
N LYS A 772 -11.88 -39.22 -26.37
CA LYS A 772 -11.25 -39.99 -25.29
C LYS A 772 -9.74 -40.05 -25.57
N ILE A 773 -8.95 -39.33 -24.79
CA ILE A 773 -7.49 -39.30 -24.92
C ILE A 773 -6.94 -40.57 -24.30
N SER A 774 -6.19 -41.35 -25.08
CA SER A 774 -5.36 -42.46 -24.59
C SER A 774 -3.91 -42.05 -24.67
N TYR A 775 -3.15 -42.39 -23.64
CA TYR A 775 -1.72 -42.12 -23.58
C TYR A 775 -0.94 -43.43 -23.64
N ASP A 776 0.24 -43.40 -24.25
CA ASP A 776 1.11 -44.57 -24.37
C ASP A 776 1.93 -44.84 -23.09
N HIS A 777 1.84 -43.95 -22.10
CA HIS A 777 2.57 -44.03 -20.84
C HIS A 777 1.64 -44.26 -19.63
N GLN A 778 2.26 -44.48 -18.46
CA GLN A 778 1.58 -44.70 -17.18
C GLN A 778 1.90 -43.56 -16.21
N ASP A 779 0.92 -43.22 -15.39
CA ASP A 779 1.08 -42.34 -14.23
C ASP A 779 1.64 -43.13 -13.04
N GLU A 780 2.15 -42.41 -12.04
CA GLU A 780 2.83 -43.00 -10.88
C GLU A 780 2.23 -42.50 -9.55
N MET A 781 2.19 -43.37 -8.55
CA MET A 781 1.99 -43.00 -7.14
C MET A 781 3.14 -43.56 -6.31
N TRP A 782 3.95 -42.66 -5.76
CA TRP A 782 5.08 -42.99 -4.91
C TRP A 782 4.63 -43.08 -3.47
N ILE A 783 5.06 -44.14 -2.79
CA ILE A 783 4.62 -44.50 -1.46
C ILE A 783 5.85 -44.80 -0.62
N TRP A 784 5.95 -44.12 0.52
CA TRP A 784 6.97 -44.38 1.52
C TRP A 784 6.36 -44.37 2.93
N ILE A 785 6.87 -45.27 3.77
CA ILE A 785 6.57 -45.36 5.19
C ILE A 785 7.86 -45.57 5.99
N PRO A 786 7.98 -45.01 7.20
CA PRO A 786 9.06 -45.35 8.11
C PRO A 786 8.92 -46.78 8.63
N HIS A 787 10.04 -47.42 9.00
CA HIS A 787 10.07 -48.80 9.47
C HIS A 787 9.56 -48.93 10.92
N THR A 788 8.24 -48.85 11.08
CA THR A 788 7.51 -48.99 12.35
C THR A 788 6.22 -49.77 12.11
N GLU A 789 5.77 -50.56 13.08
CA GLU A 789 4.52 -51.33 12.97
C GLU A 789 3.31 -50.42 12.71
N LEU A 790 3.26 -49.27 13.38
CA LEU A 790 2.18 -48.31 13.23
C LEU A 790 2.11 -47.73 11.80
N ALA A 791 3.26 -47.41 11.19
CA ALA A 791 3.26 -46.93 9.80
C ALA A 791 2.83 -48.01 8.79
N VAL A 792 3.17 -49.27 9.07
CA VAL A 792 2.67 -50.42 8.29
C VAL A 792 1.14 -50.50 8.40
N GLU A 793 0.58 -50.35 9.60
CA GLU A 793 -0.87 -50.33 9.82
C GLU A 793 -1.55 -49.17 9.06
N LYS A 794 -0.99 -47.94 9.12
CA LYS A 794 -1.51 -46.80 8.36
C LYS A 794 -1.52 -47.08 6.84
N LEU A 795 -0.47 -47.71 6.32
CA LEU A 795 -0.44 -48.11 4.90
C LEU A 795 -1.52 -49.15 4.58
N LYS A 796 -1.70 -50.18 5.43
CA LYS A 796 -2.75 -51.20 5.25
C LYS A 796 -4.15 -50.59 5.25
N LEU A 797 -4.42 -49.64 6.15
CA LEU A 797 -5.68 -48.90 6.21
C LEU A 797 -5.92 -48.09 4.93
N PHE A 798 -4.91 -47.35 4.47
CA PHE A 798 -4.99 -46.60 3.21
C PHE A 798 -5.29 -47.51 2.02
N LEU A 799 -4.50 -48.59 1.83
CA LEU A 799 -4.68 -49.52 0.72
C LEU A 799 -6.06 -50.19 0.76
N SER A 800 -6.52 -50.58 1.95
CA SER A 800 -7.82 -51.22 2.14
C SER A 800 -9.00 -50.27 1.86
N GLY A 801 -8.87 -48.98 2.19
CA GLY A 801 -9.87 -47.97 1.81
C GLY A 801 -9.80 -47.64 0.32
N PHE A 802 -8.59 -47.47 -0.21
CA PHE A 802 -8.35 -47.02 -1.58
C PHE A 802 -8.78 -48.04 -2.63
N LYS A 803 -8.62 -49.35 -2.38
CA LYS A 803 -9.08 -50.42 -3.29
C LYS A 803 -10.59 -50.35 -3.57
N ASP A 804 -11.36 -49.84 -2.61
CA ASP A 804 -12.81 -49.75 -2.73
C ASP A 804 -13.29 -48.49 -3.44
N SER A 805 -12.38 -47.55 -3.72
CA SER A 805 -12.68 -46.31 -4.41
C SER A 805 -13.20 -46.54 -5.83
N PRO A 806 -14.15 -45.71 -6.32
CA PRO A 806 -14.61 -45.78 -7.71
C PRO A 806 -13.50 -45.58 -8.74
N ALA A 807 -12.46 -44.84 -8.37
CA ALA A 807 -11.30 -44.60 -9.23
C ALA A 807 -10.42 -45.86 -9.33
N ALA A 808 -10.04 -46.46 -8.21
CA ALA A 808 -9.21 -47.67 -8.21
C ALA A 808 -9.88 -48.84 -8.95
N LYS A 809 -11.20 -49.00 -8.85
CA LYS A 809 -11.94 -50.07 -9.55
C LYS A 809 -11.92 -49.96 -11.08
N ARG A 810 -11.55 -48.81 -11.64
CA ARG A 810 -11.53 -48.55 -13.10
C ARG A 810 -10.12 -48.56 -13.68
N LEU A 811 -9.10 -48.74 -12.85
CA LEU A 811 -7.70 -48.63 -13.23
C LEU A 811 -7.02 -49.98 -13.19
N ASP A 812 -6.18 -50.21 -14.18
CA ASP A 812 -5.23 -51.31 -14.20
C ASP A 812 -3.96 -50.84 -13.49
N PHE A 813 -3.55 -51.57 -12.47
CA PHE A 813 -2.42 -51.21 -11.62
C PHE A 813 -1.27 -52.19 -11.75
N GLU A 814 -0.04 -51.67 -11.71
CA GLU A 814 1.20 -52.43 -11.57
C GLU A 814 2.02 -51.87 -10.40
N LEU A 815 2.69 -52.74 -9.64
CA LEU A 815 3.50 -52.34 -8.50
C LEU A 815 4.97 -52.58 -8.77
N GLU A 816 5.75 -51.51 -8.75
CA GLU A 816 7.21 -51.56 -8.75
C GLU A 816 7.73 -51.23 -7.34
N LEU A 817 8.62 -52.08 -6.83
CA LEU A 817 9.21 -51.95 -5.50
C LEU A 817 10.71 -51.75 -5.67
N ILE A 818 11.19 -50.60 -5.19
CA ILE A 818 12.60 -50.21 -5.28
C ILE A 818 13.21 -50.33 -3.88
N GLY A 819 14.46 -50.80 -3.79
CA GLY A 819 15.23 -50.84 -2.55
C GLY A 819 15.06 -52.10 -1.70
N SER A 820 15.69 -52.06 -0.52
CA SER A 820 15.93 -53.20 0.37
C SER A 820 14.67 -53.76 1.06
N ASN A 821 13.65 -52.92 1.28
CA ASN A 821 12.37 -53.30 1.92
C ASN A 821 11.32 -53.89 0.96
N GLY A 822 11.64 -54.08 -0.32
CA GLY A 822 10.66 -54.50 -1.33
C GLY A 822 9.93 -55.81 -1.01
N LYS A 823 10.53 -56.76 -0.28
CA LYS A 823 9.82 -58.00 0.12
C LYS A 823 8.71 -57.74 1.12
N GLU A 824 8.94 -56.86 2.09
CA GLU A 824 7.98 -56.51 3.13
C GLU A 824 6.80 -55.73 2.53
N LEU A 825 7.09 -54.71 1.71
CA LEU A 825 6.05 -53.94 0.99
C LEU A 825 5.23 -54.85 0.06
N SER A 826 5.87 -55.80 -0.63
CA SER A 826 5.17 -56.77 -1.48
C SER A 826 4.15 -57.61 -0.69
N GLN A 827 4.49 -58.01 0.54
CA GLN A 827 3.56 -58.73 1.41
C GLN A 827 2.40 -57.83 1.86
N ILE A 828 2.69 -56.59 2.30
CA ILE A 828 1.66 -55.62 2.72
C ILE A 828 0.63 -55.39 1.61
N PHE A 829 1.07 -55.17 0.36
CA PHE A 829 0.19 -54.96 -0.78
C PHE A 829 -0.66 -56.19 -1.10
N ARG A 830 -0.10 -57.40 -1.02
CA ARG A 830 -0.86 -58.65 -1.25
C ARG A 830 -1.97 -58.86 -0.22
N GLU A 831 -1.73 -58.45 1.03
CA GLU A 831 -2.70 -58.60 2.12
C GLU A 831 -3.81 -57.56 2.06
N SER A 832 -3.50 -56.33 1.64
CA SER A 832 -4.36 -55.16 1.87
C SER A 832 -4.90 -54.47 0.61
N PHE A 833 -4.41 -54.84 -0.58
CA PHE A 833 -4.79 -54.21 -1.85
C PHE A 833 -5.37 -55.21 -2.86
N ILE A 834 -5.68 -54.74 -4.07
CA ILE A 834 -6.09 -55.60 -5.18
C ILE A 834 -4.93 -56.48 -5.67
N SER A 835 -5.26 -57.63 -6.26
CA SER A 835 -4.26 -58.54 -6.84
C SER A 835 -3.64 -57.93 -8.09
N ILE A 836 -2.40 -57.45 -7.98
CA ILE A 836 -1.66 -56.75 -9.05
C ILE A 836 -0.29 -57.40 -9.30
N LYS A 837 0.32 -57.09 -10.45
CA LYS A 837 1.66 -57.58 -10.79
C LYS A 837 2.71 -56.84 -9.95
N HIS A 838 3.59 -57.58 -9.29
CA HIS A 838 4.68 -57.03 -8.47
C HIS A 838 6.01 -57.21 -9.19
N GLN A 839 6.76 -56.13 -9.36
CA GLN A 839 8.12 -56.10 -9.88
C GLN A 839 9.06 -55.57 -8.79
N ILE A 840 10.14 -56.30 -8.49
CA ILE A 840 11.17 -55.84 -7.55
C ILE A 840 12.38 -55.42 -8.40
N SER A 841 12.63 -54.12 -8.45
CA SER A 841 13.71 -53.52 -9.24
C SER A 841 14.96 -53.35 -8.37
N LYS A 842 16.14 -53.71 -8.91
CA LYS A 842 17.43 -53.44 -8.27
C LYS A 842 18.00 -52.15 -8.86
N THR A 843 17.98 -51.08 -8.09
CA THR A 843 18.67 -49.82 -8.41
C THR A 843 20.07 -49.80 -7.81
N PRO A 844 21.03 -49.02 -8.38
CA PRO A 844 22.36 -48.86 -7.81
C PRO A 844 22.36 -48.20 -6.42
N GLU A 845 21.35 -47.38 -6.13
CA GLU A 845 21.13 -46.72 -4.84
C GLU A 845 19.93 -47.35 -4.12
N ASP A 846 20.00 -47.48 -2.79
CA ASP A 846 18.89 -48.00 -1.97
C ASP A 846 17.82 -46.92 -1.78
N LEU A 847 16.70 -47.07 -2.50
CA LEU A 847 15.57 -46.14 -2.49
C LEU A 847 14.30 -46.92 -2.10
N PRO A 848 14.01 -47.10 -0.80
CA PRO A 848 13.02 -48.05 -0.27
C PRO A 848 11.56 -47.57 -0.44
N ILE A 849 11.15 -47.33 -1.68
CA ILE A 849 9.85 -46.78 -2.06
C ILE A 849 9.03 -47.79 -2.88
N ALA A 850 7.71 -47.70 -2.76
CA ALA A 850 6.77 -48.39 -3.64
C ALA A 850 6.23 -47.42 -4.70
N ILE A 851 6.23 -47.83 -5.96
CA ILE A 851 5.69 -47.09 -7.09
C ILE A 851 4.50 -47.87 -7.64
N LEU A 852 3.30 -47.34 -7.44
CA LEU A 852 2.08 -47.87 -8.02
C LEU A 852 1.84 -47.17 -9.36
N ARG A 853 1.94 -47.91 -10.46
CA ARG A 853 1.74 -47.44 -11.83
C ARG A 853 0.31 -47.72 -12.30
N TYR A 854 -0.28 -46.82 -13.06
CA TYR A 854 -1.63 -46.96 -13.60
C TYR A 854 -1.81 -46.18 -14.91
N ASN A 855 -2.88 -46.47 -15.64
CA ASN A 855 -3.18 -45.79 -16.91
C ASN A 855 -3.21 -44.27 -16.72
N ALA A 856 -2.45 -43.55 -17.56
CA ALA A 856 -2.28 -42.12 -17.42
C ALA A 856 -3.60 -41.34 -17.55
N GLY A 857 -3.75 -40.28 -16.75
CA GLY A 857 -4.99 -39.52 -16.60
C GLY A 857 -6.02 -40.18 -15.69
N GLY A 858 -5.69 -41.32 -15.08
CA GLY A 858 -6.58 -42.11 -14.24
C GLY A 858 -6.84 -41.54 -12.85
N LEU A 859 -5.85 -40.87 -12.24
CA LEU A 859 -5.92 -40.28 -10.90
C LEU A 859 -5.42 -38.83 -10.91
N ASN A 860 -6.29 -37.90 -11.32
CA ASN A 860 -5.89 -36.51 -11.55
C ASN A 860 -6.21 -35.55 -10.40
N SER A 861 -6.82 -36.02 -9.32
CA SER A 861 -7.15 -35.16 -8.16
C SER A 861 -6.86 -35.83 -6.83
N ARG A 862 -5.83 -35.36 -6.11
CA ARG A 862 -5.56 -35.84 -4.76
C ARG A 862 -6.72 -35.60 -3.79
N LYS A 863 -7.42 -34.45 -3.91
CA LYS A 863 -8.48 -34.02 -2.97
C LYS A 863 -9.70 -34.95 -3.04
N ALA A 864 -10.10 -35.36 -4.24
CA ALA A 864 -11.32 -36.15 -4.43
C ALA A 864 -11.06 -37.66 -4.53
N MET A 865 -9.90 -38.08 -5.05
CA MET A 865 -9.65 -39.50 -5.36
C MET A 865 -8.77 -40.20 -4.34
N ILE A 866 -7.98 -39.47 -3.54
CA ILE A 866 -7.02 -40.05 -2.58
C ILE A 866 -7.37 -39.65 -1.15
N ALA A 867 -7.54 -38.36 -0.88
CA ALA A 867 -7.75 -37.82 0.46
C ALA A 867 -8.89 -38.48 1.26
N PRO A 868 -10.05 -38.86 0.65
CA PRO A 868 -11.13 -39.53 1.38
C PRO A 868 -10.76 -40.89 1.98
N TYR A 869 -9.69 -41.52 1.48
CA TYR A 869 -9.26 -42.87 1.87
C TYR A 869 -8.01 -42.84 2.77
N LEU A 870 -7.53 -41.66 3.15
CA LEU A 870 -6.39 -41.53 4.05
C LEU A 870 -6.80 -41.87 5.50
N PRO A 871 -5.96 -42.62 6.24
CA PRO A 871 -6.22 -42.92 7.64
C PRO A 871 -6.15 -41.64 8.48
N ARG A 872 -6.80 -41.65 9.64
CA ARG A 872 -6.66 -40.59 10.66
C ARG A 872 -5.60 -40.94 11.70
N LEU A 873 -5.12 -39.95 12.43
CA LEU A 873 -4.11 -40.16 13.48
C LEU A 873 -4.61 -41.12 14.57
N ASP A 874 -5.89 -41.02 14.92
CA ASP A 874 -6.60 -41.78 15.97
C ASP A 874 -7.13 -43.16 15.54
N GLN A 875 -7.04 -43.50 14.24
CA GLN A 875 -7.42 -44.80 13.67
C GLN A 875 -6.23 -45.72 13.55
#